data_AF-A0A2E3XRU3-F1
#
_entry.id   AF-A0A2E3XRU3-F1
#
_cell.length_a   1.000
_cell.length_b   1.000
_cell.length_c   1.000
_cell.angle_alpha   90.00
_cell.angle_beta   90.00
_cell.angle_gamma   90.00
#
_symmetry.space_group_name_H-M   'P 1'
#
loop_
_entity.id
_entity.type
_entity.pdbx_description
1 polymer ?
#
loop_
_entity_poly.entity_id
_entity_poly.type
_entity_poly.pdbx_seq_one_letter_code
_entity_poly.pdbx_strand_id
1 'polypeptide(L)'
;MVAQTQAHPPHVTEVKEKIDFILDKMKDSFPEKAVVTAGMPYANGPVHIGHLAGTHVPADIYSSFLKLLIGNENVLFVCGTDDHGSTSEVAAKKVGKSTREFIDEIHSRQAQTMKSYGIDLDVYTGTSREENYETHKEICQDFLRDLYKNERLDKRTSLQWFDEKASMFLPDRYVTGTCPKCEAPGAYSEECDSCGANYEAKELKEPISSVTQTTPELKETDHWYLNMWKATDQLCEWLEGNQKTWRKNLLTEVLGTVRTTFIFSNTHEDSYKEIKEDLPEHKSRYAPGKKVALTFKCLNDLEKASQELKARGFDIELLDAWAHRSITRDVSWAIPVPEEIDETMKGKTLYVWPESLIAPISFSKLALKNKGKDPQDSDLYWKNPKAGRYQFLGQDNIFFYVLMQGSMWLGTQKDPKRLPVAGEYQMTDIFSNYHLQINGAKMSKSKGNFFTGDQLIAPKEDGGMGYHPDQIRYFLSILSLTEKNSNFDEEILKERNKFLAGPLNAAFEKPISACHSKFKGQIPEGDLIGKTAKETQKIIPNYIKMMKKGDYAKILFAIENYARVINGLFSVYKPHDDRGDDKERADALYSCFYILKNVMIMLSPFAPVTMEKLRISLNLPEESLSLKELGVPLMPGHTIHEQSDYFPAVSE
;
A
#
# COMPACT_ATOMS: atom_id res chain seq x y z
N MET A 1 -27.47 36.85 -12.00
CA MET A 1 -27.79 37.50 -10.72
C MET A 1 -26.54 37.44 -9.86
N VAL A 2 -25.98 38.58 -9.51
CA VAL A 2 -24.77 38.69 -8.69
C VAL A 2 -25.14 38.24 -7.27
N ALA A 3 -24.56 37.13 -6.81
CA ALA A 3 -24.71 36.67 -5.44
C ALA A 3 -24.16 37.76 -4.50
N GLN A 4 -25.03 38.34 -3.68
CA GLN A 4 -24.59 39.18 -2.58
C GLN A 4 -23.77 38.29 -1.64
N THR A 5 -22.45 38.52 -1.59
CA THR A 5 -21.58 37.95 -0.57
C THR A 5 -22.00 38.53 0.77
N GLN A 6 -22.88 37.82 1.49
CA GLN A 6 -23.08 38.07 2.92
C GLN A 6 -21.74 37.82 3.61
N ALA A 7 -21.19 38.86 4.24
CA ALA A 7 -19.94 38.76 4.97
C ALA A 7 -20.11 37.78 6.15
N HIS A 8 -19.15 36.87 6.33
CA HIS A 8 -19.13 35.99 7.49
C HIS A 8 -18.90 36.80 8.78
N PRO A 9 -19.36 36.30 9.94
CA PRO A 9 -19.04 36.92 11.23
C PRO A 9 -17.51 37.09 11.40
N PRO A 10 -17.00 38.20 11.97
CA PRO A 10 -15.57 38.53 11.98
C PRO A 10 -14.66 37.43 12.55
N HIS A 11 -15.13 36.70 13.57
CA HIS A 11 -14.39 35.62 14.22
C HIS A 11 -14.31 34.34 13.36
N VAL A 12 -15.27 34.10 12.47
CA VAL A 12 -15.20 33.02 11.47
C VAL A 12 -14.17 33.37 10.40
N THR A 13 -14.17 34.63 9.95
CA THR A 13 -13.19 35.14 8.99
C THR A 13 -11.76 34.97 9.52
N GLU A 14 -11.50 35.31 10.79
CA GLU A 14 -10.16 35.13 11.38
C GLU A 14 -9.71 33.66 11.44
N VAL A 15 -10.62 32.72 11.76
CA VAL A 15 -10.32 31.28 11.73
C VAL A 15 -9.98 30.85 10.31
N LYS A 16 -10.76 31.28 9.32
CA LYS A 16 -10.57 30.92 7.91
C LYS A 16 -9.27 31.48 7.35
N GLU A 17 -8.92 32.74 7.62
CA GLU A 17 -7.67 33.35 7.19
C GLU A 17 -6.44 32.58 7.71
N LYS A 18 -6.48 32.13 8.98
CA LYS A 18 -5.40 31.31 9.55
C LYS A 18 -5.30 29.94 8.88
N ILE A 19 -6.44 29.31 8.56
CA ILE A 19 -6.47 28.03 7.83
C ILE A 19 -5.90 28.22 6.42
N ASP A 20 -6.35 29.25 5.70
CA ASP A 20 -5.91 29.53 4.33
C ASP A 20 -4.41 29.83 4.27
N PHE A 21 -3.90 30.58 5.23
CA PHE A 21 -2.46 30.81 5.36
C PHE A 21 -1.66 29.51 5.53
N ILE A 22 -2.19 28.53 6.28
CA ILE A 22 -1.55 27.23 6.46
C ILE A 22 -1.63 26.39 5.19
N LEU A 23 -2.80 26.37 4.54
CA LEU A 23 -3.01 25.66 3.27
C LEU A 23 -2.10 26.20 2.17
N ASP A 24 -1.96 27.52 2.07
CA ASP A 24 -1.10 28.19 1.10
C ASP A 24 0.37 27.84 1.33
N LYS A 25 0.83 27.86 2.58
CA LYS A 25 2.19 27.40 2.95
C LYS A 25 2.46 25.92 2.63
N MET A 26 1.42 25.11 2.51
CA MET A 26 1.54 23.69 2.17
C MET A 26 1.35 23.42 0.68
N LYS A 27 0.97 24.43 -0.13
CA LYS A 27 0.56 24.24 -1.52
C LYS A 27 1.64 23.59 -2.39
N ASP A 28 2.89 24.03 -2.26
CA ASP A 28 4.02 23.48 -3.01
C ASP A 28 4.38 22.04 -2.59
N SER A 29 3.80 21.56 -1.49
CA SER A 29 4.01 20.20 -0.99
C SER A 29 2.93 19.21 -1.44
N PHE A 30 1.97 19.66 -2.26
CA PHE A 30 0.90 18.84 -2.81
C PHE A 30 1.21 18.49 -4.28
N PRO A 31 0.93 17.25 -4.69
CA PRO A 31 1.16 16.86 -6.07
C PRO A 31 0.12 17.48 -7.01
N GLU A 32 0.48 17.74 -8.28
CA GLU A 32 -0.50 18.22 -9.28
C GLU A 32 -1.45 17.10 -9.72
N LYS A 33 -0.96 15.86 -9.73
CA LYS A 33 -1.70 14.62 -10.01
C LYS A 33 -1.19 13.51 -9.11
N ALA A 34 -1.99 12.51 -8.81
CA ALA A 34 -1.53 11.39 -8.00
C ALA A 34 -2.01 10.05 -8.55
N VAL A 35 -1.14 9.05 -8.50
CA VAL A 35 -1.52 7.65 -8.61
C VAL A 35 -1.31 6.98 -7.26
N VAL A 36 -2.33 6.27 -6.79
CA VAL A 36 -2.31 5.45 -5.59
C VAL A 36 -2.44 3.99 -6.01
N THR A 37 -1.70 3.10 -5.36
CA THR A 37 -1.82 1.66 -5.56
C THR A 37 -1.93 0.95 -4.21
N ALA A 38 -2.59 -0.20 -4.21
CA ALA A 38 -2.56 -1.14 -3.10
C ALA A 38 -1.83 -2.42 -3.53
N GLY A 39 -1.20 -3.10 -2.57
CA GLY A 39 -0.55 -4.39 -2.81
C GLY A 39 -1.55 -5.39 -3.36
N MET A 40 -1.28 -5.88 -4.57
CA MET A 40 -2.17 -6.78 -5.30
C MET A 40 -2.31 -8.12 -4.55
N PRO A 41 -3.54 -8.54 -4.22
CA PRO A 41 -3.77 -9.88 -3.73
C PRO A 41 -3.50 -10.90 -4.85
N TYR A 42 -2.86 -12.02 -4.49
CA TYR A 42 -2.74 -13.16 -5.38
C TYR A 42 -4.12 -13.72 -5.73
N ALA A 43 -4.28 -14.20 -6.96
CA ALA A 43 -5.48 -14.90 -7.44
C ALA A 43 -5.58 -16.35 -6.90
N ASN A 44 -5.27 -16.57 -5.61
CA ASN A 44 -5.24 -17.88 -4.97
C ASN A 44 -6.26 -18.07 -3.84
N GLY A 45 -7.04 -17.04 -3.51
CA GLY A 45 -8.03 -17.09 -2.45
C GLY A 45 -8.75 -15.77 -2.20
N PRO A 46 -9.74 -15.74 -1.30
CA PRO A 46 -10.46 -14.51 -0.97
C PRO A 46 -9.59 -13.52 -0.21
N VAL A 47 -10.00 -12.25 -0.25
CA VAL A 47 -9.40 -11.17 0.55
C VAL A 47 -9.74 -11.37 2.02
N HIS A 48 -8.70 -11.39 2.86
CA HIS A 48 -8.84 -11.48 4.31
C HIS A 48 -8.62 -10.13 4.98
N ILE A 49 -8.97 -10.04 6.27
CA ILE A 49 -8.92 -8.79 7.04
C ILE A 49 -7.52 -8.15 7.04
N GLY A 50 -6.45 -8.96 6.98
CA GLY A 50 -5.08 -8.45 6.84
C GLY A 50 -4.80 -7.73 5.52
N HIS A 51 -5.39 -8.16 4.40
CA HIS A 51 -5.25 -7.46 3.12
C HIS A 51 -6.01 -6.13 3.16
N LEU A 52 -7.20 -6.11 3.76
CA LEU A 52 -7.96 -4.88 3.94
C LEU A 52 -7.21 -3.88 4.83
N ALA A 53 -6.77 -4.31 6.01
CA ALA A 53 -6.12 -3.47 7.00
C ALA A 53 -4.70 -3.04 6.59
N GLY A 54 -3.97 -3.93 5.91
CA GLY A 54 -2.58 -3.72 5.55
C GLY A 54 -2.41 -2.90 4.28
N THR A 55 -3.30 -3.03 3.29
CA THR A 55 -3.09 -2.41 1.99
C THR A 55 -4.30 -1.66 1.46
N HIS A 56 -5.48 -2.29 1.38
CA HIS A 56 -6.57 -1.76 0.58
C HIS A 56 -7.31 -0.57 1.23
N VAL A 57 -7.75 -0.71 2.48
CA VAL A 57 -8.41 0.39 3.22
C VAL A 57 -7.46 1.58 3.41
N PRO A 58 -6.19 1.39 3.83
CA PRO A 58 -5.24 2.48 3.91
C PRO A 58 -5.00 3.24 2.60
N ALA A 59 -4.93 2.53 1.47
CA ALA A 59 -4.74 3.13 0.15
C ALA A 59 -5.96 3.94 -0.27
N ASP A 60 -7.16 3.39 -0.04
CA ASP A 60 -8.43 4.03 -0.38
C ASP A 60 -8.66 5.32 0.42
N ILE A 61 -8.34 5.30 1.72
CA ILE A 61 -8.34 6.49 2.57
C ILE A 61 -7.40 7.56 2.01
N TYR A 62 -6.19 7.18 1.58
CA TYR A 62 -5.22 8.12 1.04
C TYR A 62 -5.66 8.68 -0.31
N SER A 63 -6.18 7.83 -1.20
CA SER A 63 -6.77 8.22 -2.47
C SER A 63 -7.91 9.22 -2.25
N SER A 64 -8.84 8.91 -1.36
CA SER A 64 -9.94 9.79 -1.00
C SER A 64 -9.45 11.13 -0.43
N PHE A 65 -8.43 11.12 0.43
CA PHE A 65 -7.80 12.35 0.91
C PHE A 65 -7.18 13.20 -0.21
N LEU A 66 -6.48 12.56 -1.15
CA LEU A 66 -5.92 13.25 -2.31
C LEU A 66 -7.04 13.83 -3.20
N LYS A 67 -8.14 13.09 -3.37
CA LYS A 67 -9.34 13.56 -4.10
C LYS A 67 -9.93 14.83 -3.45
N LEU A 68 -10.07 14.86 -2.12
CA LEU A 68 -10.48 16.08 -1.38
C LEU A 68 -9.52 17.26 -1.57
N LEU A 69 -8.22 16.97 -1.79
CA LEU A 69 -7.14 17.95 -1.87
C LEU A 69 -6.97 18.53 -3.28
N ILE A 70 -6.92 17.68 -4.32
CA ILE A 70 -6.57 18.04 -5.69
C ILE A 70 -7.65 17.74 -6.72
N GLY A 71 -8.82 17.23 -6.31
CA GLY A 71 -9.93 16.90 -7.19
C GLY A 71 -9.89 15.47 -7.72
N ASN A 72 -11.08 14.90 -7.96
CA ASN A 72 -11.27 13.52 -8.40
C ASN A 72 -10.59 13.22 -9.74
N GLU A 73 -10.55 14.19 -10.64
CA GLU A 73 -9.99 14.07 -11.99
C GLU A 73 -8.45 13.99 -12.02
N ASN A 74 -7.79 14.35 -10.92
CA ASN A 74 -6.34 14.39 -10.77
C ASN A 74 -5.78 13.20 -9.99
N VAL A 75 -6.64 12.30 -9.51
CA VAL A 75 -6.24 11.09 -8.79
C VAL A 75 -6.61 9.85 -9.60
N LEU A 76 -5.67 8.90 -9.66
CA LEU A 76 -5.93 7.53 -10.08
C LEU A 76 -5.68 6.61 -8.89
N PHE A 77 -6.63 5.76 -8.56
CA PHE A 77 -6.45 4.65 -7.62
C PHE A 77 -6.67 3.35 -8.36
N VAL A 78 -5.60 2.58 -8.52
CA VAL A 78 -5.59 1.36 -9.32
C VAL A 78 -5.10 0.17 -8.52
N CYS A 79 -5.73 -0.98 -8.73
CA CYS A 79 -5.35 -2.24 -8.12
C CYS A 79 -5.86 -3.39 -9.01
N GLY A 80 -5.55 -4.62 -8.63
CA GLY A 80 -5.98 -5.79 -9.35
C GLY A 80 -5.48 -7.08 -8.71
N THR A 81 -5.76 -8.19 -9.38
CA THR A 81 -5.22 -9.49 -9.04
C THR A 81 -3.85 -9.72 -9.65
N ASP A 82 -2.96 -10.32 -8.86
CA ASP A 82 -1.75 -10.93 -9.38
C ASP A 82 -2.11 -12.35 -9.86
N ASP A 83 -2.21 -12.51 -11.18
CA ASP A 83 -2.77 -13.70 -11.84
C ASP A 83 -1.72 -14.76 -12.18
N HIS A 84 -0.43 -14.39 -12.23
CA HIS A 84 0.62 -15.29 -12.67
C HIS A 84 1.30 -16.00 -11.47
N GLY A 85 2.15 -16.97 -11.80
CA GLY A 85 2.92 -17.74 -10.82
C GLY A 85 2.27 -19.05 -10.40
N SER A 86 3.11 -19.95 -9.89
CA SER A 86 2.76 -21.36 -9.64
C SER A 86 1.72 -21.54 -8.53
N THR A 87 1.52 -20.57 -7.64
CA THR A 87 0.56 -20.69 -6.54
C THR A 87 -0.88 -20.76 -7.04
N SER A 88 -1.21 -20.03 -8.11
CA SER A 88 -2.56 -20.02 -8.69
C SER A 88 -2.84 -21.34 -9.41
N GLU A 89 -1.87 -21.86 -10.16
CA GLU A 89 -1.96 -23.17 -10.82
C GLU A 89 -2.12 -24.32 -9.81
N VAL A 90 -1.32 -24.31 -8.73
CA VAL A 90 -1.41 -25.29 -7.65
C VAL A 90 -2.77 -25.21 -6.95
N ALA A 91 -3.28 -24.01 -6.69
CA ALA A 91 -4.58 -23.82 -6.08
C ALA A 91 -5.73 -24.31 -6.98
N ALA A 92 -5.67 -24.00 -8.28
CA ALA A 92 -6.64 -24.47 -9.27
C ALA A 92 -6.66 -26.00 -9.38
N LYS A 93 -5.47 -26.63 -9.45
CA LYS A 93 -5.33 -28.10 -9.50
C LYS A 93 -5.92 -28.78 -8.26
N LYS A 94 -5.73 -28.21 -7.06
CA LYS A 94 -6.30 -28.74 -5.80
C LYS A 94 -7.82 -28.79 -5.79
N VAL A 95 -8.48 -27.88 -6.50
CA VAL A 95 -9.95 -27.82 -6.58
C VAL A 95 -10.50 -28.37 -7.90
N GLY A 96 -9.66 -28.97 -8.75
CA GLY A 96 -10.05 -29.60 -10.01
C GLY A 96 -10.56 -28.63 -11.09
N LYS A 97 -10.14 -27.36 -11.06
CA LYS A 97 -10.51 -26.32 -12.06
C LYS A 97 -9.34 -26.00 -12.98
N SER A 98 -9.63 -25.47 -14.17
CA SER A 98 -8.58 -24.84 -14.98
C SER A 98 -8.05 -23.58 -14.29
N THR A 99 -6.79 -23.22 -14.57
CA THR A 99 -6.16 -22.01 -14.00
C THR A 99 -6.96 -20.74 -14.31
N ARG A 100 -7.43 -20.57 -15.56
CA ARG A 100 -8.24 -19.42 -15.99
C ARG A 100 -9.56 -19.33 -15.22
N GLU A 101 -10.34 -20.42 -15.17
CA GLU A 101 -11.63 -20.45 -14.46
C GLU A 101 -11.46 -20.13 -12.97
N PHE A 102 -10.42 -20.69 -12.35
CA PHE A 102 -10.12 -20.45 -10.94
C PHE A 102 -9.75 -18.98 -10.68
N ILE A 103 -8.87 -18.41 -11.50
CA ILE A 103 -8.47 -16.99 -11.38
C ILE A 103 -9.68 -16.08 -11.60
N ASP A 104 -10.53 -16.34 -12.58
CA ASP A 104 -11.72 -15.52 -12.85
C ASP A 104 -12.72 -15.51 -11.69
N GLU A 105 -12.94 -16.67 -11.06
CA GLU A 105 -13.78 -16.76 -9.88
C GLU A 105 -13.18 -15.97 -8.70
N ILE A 106 -11.90 -16.16 -8.42
CA ILE A 106 -11.23 -15.46 -7.33
C ILE A 106 -11.22 -13.95 -7.58
N HIS A 107 -10.86 -13.52 -8.80
CA HIS A 107 -10.88 -12.12 -9.20
C HIS A 107 -12.27 -11.50 -8.98
N SER A 108 -13.33 -12.16 -9.46
CA SER A 108 -14.71 -11.67 -9.31
C SER A 108 -15.10 -11.52 -7.84
N ARG A 109 -14.72 -12.48 -7.00
CA ARG A 109 -14.97 -12.43 -5.56
C ARG A 109 -14.22 -11.28 -4.89
N GLN A 110 -12.92 -11.13 -5.18
CA GLN A 110 -12.12 -10.05 -4.61
C GLN A 110 -12.62 -8.68 -5.06
N ALA A 111 -12.98 -8.52 -6.34
CA ALA A 111 -13.58 -7.30 -6.87
C ALA A 111 -14.90 -6.94 -6.16
N GLN A 112 -15.74 -7.95 -5.91
CA GLN A 112 -16.97 -7.77 -5.14
C GLN A 112 -16.67 -7.36 -3.69
N THR A 113 -15.67 -7.96 -3.03
CA THR A 113 -15.23 -7.52 -1.69
C THR A 113 -14.81 -6.05 -1.71
N MET A 114 -14.02 -5.61 -2.71
CA MET A 114 -13.63 -4.19 -2.82
C MET A 114 -14.85 -3.27 -2.90
N LYS A 115 -15.81 -3.62 -3.76
CA LYS A 115 -17.07 -2.87 -3.91
C LYS A 115 -17.89 -2.84 -2.62
N SER A 116 -18.04 -3.98 -1.94
CA SER A 116 -18.78 -4.07 -0.68
C SER A 116 -18.17 -3.21 0.43
N TYR A 117 -16.85 -2.98 0.39
CA TYR A 117 -16.13 -2.10 1.32
C TYR A 117 -16.06 -0.63 0.87
N GLY A 118 -16.77 -0.25 -0.20
CA GLY A 118 -16.75 1.12 -0.72
C GLY A 118 -15.35 1.59 -1.12
N ILE A 119 -14.49 0.67 -1.55
CA ILE A 119 -13.14 0.99 -2.04
C ILE A 119 -13.27 1.57 -3.45
N ASP A 120 -12.93 2.85 -3.60
CA ASP A 120 -13.23 3.66 -4.78
C ASP A 120 -12.07 3.62 -5.80
N LEU A 121 -11.88 2.43 -6.37
CA LEU A 121 -10.90 2.15 -7.41
C LEU A 121 -11.38 2.62 -8.78
N ASP A 122 -10.50 3.30 -9.52
CA ASP A 122 -10.73 3.66 -10.92
C ASP A 122 -10.65 2.45 -11.85
N VAL A 123 -9.91 1.41 -11.42
CA VAL A 123 -9.93 0.09 -12.06
C VAL A 123 -9.55 -0.99 -11.05
N TYR A 124 -10.22 -2.14 -11.16
CA TYR A 124 -9.81 -3.41 -10.57
C TYR A 124 -9.75 -4.46 -11.69
N THR A 125 -8.55 -4.83 -12.13
CA THR A 125 -8.33 -5.79 -13.23
C THR A 125 -7.32 -6.87 -12.79
N GLY A 126 -6.63 -7.53 -13.72
CA GLY A 126 -5.61 -8.53 -13.41
C GLY A 126 -4.54 -8.58 -14.49
N THR A 127 -3.37 -9.09 -14.14
CA THR A 127 -2.20 -9.14 -15.05
C THR A 127 -2.42 -10.04 -16.27
N SER A 128 -3.35 -11.01 -16.20
CA SER A 128 -3.70 -11.94 -17.28
C SER A 128 -5.06 -11.69 -17.93
N ARG A 129 -5.77 -10.64 -17.50
CA ARG A 129 -7.14 -10.34 -17.94
C ARG A 129 -7.13 -9.82 -19.38
N GLU A 130 -8.10 -10.24 -20.20
CA GLU A 130 -8.17 -9.91 -21.62
C GLU A 130 -8.09 -8.39 -21.89
N GLU A 131 -8.78 -7.60 -21.08
CA GLU A 131 -8.82 -6.14 -21.19
C GLU A 131 -7.49 -5.42 -20.88
N ASN A 132 -6.52 -6.12 -20.27
CA ASN A 132 -5.25 -5.55 -19.79
C ASN A 132 -3.99 -6.29 -20.31
N TYR A 133 -4.08 -7.59 -20.61
CA TYR A 133 -2.94 -8.47 -20.84
C TYR A 133 -2.01 -7.97 -21.94
N GLU A 134 -2.54 -7.55 -23.10
CA GLU A 134 -1.71 -7.09 -24.22
C GLU A 134 -0.90 -5.83 -23.84
N THR A 135 -1.55 -4.84 -23.24
CA THR A 135 -0.88 -3.62 -22.75
C THR A 135 0.14 -3.94 -21.66
N HIS A 136 -0.18 -4.85 -20.74
CA HIS A 136 0.72 -5.27 -19.67
C HIS A 136 1.96 -5.99 -20.22
N LYS A 137 1.76 -6.93 -21.14
CA LYS A 137 2.80 -7.65 -21.87
C LYS A 137 3.73 -6.68 -22.59
N GLU A 138 3.17 -5.75 -23.37
CA GLU A 138 3.96 -4.75 -24.10
C GLU A 138 4.86 -3.94 -23.17
N ILE A 139 4.30 -3.38 -22.08
CA ILE A 139 5.08 -2.59 -21.12
C ILE A 139 6.17 -3.45 -20.45
N CYS A 140 5.84 -4.68 -20.05
CA CYS A 140 6.83 -5.60 -19.46
C CYS A 140 7.98 -5.91 -20.44
N GLN A 141 7.67 -6.12 -21.72
CA GLN A 141 8.69 -6.37 -22.74
C GLN A 141 9.54 -5.13 -23.00
N ASP A 142 8.96 -3.93 -23.00
CA ASP A 142 9.71 -2.67 -23.11
C ASP A 142 10.68 -2.49 -21.94
N PHE A 143 10.23 -2.78 -20.72
CA PHE A 143 11.11 -2.81 -19.55
C PHE A 143 12.28 -3.78 -19.73
N LEU A 144 12.03 -4.99 -20.24
CA LEU A 144 13.10 -5.97 -20.50
C LEU A 144 14.08 -5.48 -21.57
N ARG A 145 13.59 -4.88 -22.66
CA ARG A 145 14.44 -4.31 -23.72
C ARG A 145 15.33 -3.19 -23.18
N ASP A 146 14.78 -2.28 -22.39
CA ASP A 146 15.53 -1.18 -21.81
C ASP A 146 16.56 -1.67 -20.78
N LEU A 147 16.18 -2.61 -19.90
CA LEU A 147 17.10 -3.21 -18.93
C LEU A 147 18.25 -3.95 -19.63
N TYR A 148 17.96 -4.71 -20.68
CA TYR A 148 18.99 -5.40 -21.47
C TYR A 148 19.94 -4.41 -22.14
N LYS A 149 19.38 -3.40 -22.84
CA LYS A 149 20.16 -2.34 -23.51
C LYS A 149 21.06 -1.57 -22.55
N ASN A 150 20.62 -1.36 -21.32
CA ASN A 150 21.37 -0.67 -20.27
C ASN A 150 22.27 -1.59 -19.45
N GLU A 151 22.51 -2.83 -19.92
CA GLU A 151 23.36 -3.84 -19.29
C GLU A 151 22.98 -4.13 -17.83
N ARG A 152 21.67 -4.15 -17.54
CA ARG A 152 21.13 -4.42 -16.19
C ARG A 152 20.76 -5.88 -15.98
N LEU A 153 20.95 -6.73 -16.98
CA LEU A 153 20.65 -8.15 -16.94
C LEU A 153 21.94 -8.95 -17.08
N ASP A 154 22.20 -9.84 -16.12
CA ASP A 154 23.28 -10.82 -16.20
C ASP A 154 22.68 -12.17 -16.63
N LYS A 155 23.31 -12.87 -17.58
CA LYS A 155 22.91 -14.24 -17.93
C LYS A 155 23.62 -15.25 -17.05
N ARG A 156 22.88 -16.22 -16.52
CA ARG A 156 23.42 -17.35 -15.74
C ARG A 156 22.78 -18.66 -16.20
N THR A 157 23.61 -19.68 -16.36
CA THR A 157 23.19 -21.05 -16.71
C THR A 157 23.12 -21.88 -15.43
N SER A 158 22.08 -22.70 -15.29
CA SER A 158 21.92 -23.66 -14.18
C SER A 158 21.39 -24.99 -14.69
N LEU A 159 21.63 -26.08 -13.95
CA LEU A 159 21.00 -27.37 -14.21
C LEU A 159 19.66 -27.43 -13.47
N GLN A 160 18.58 -27.76 -14.18
CA GLN A 160 17.25 -27.97 -13.62
C GLN A 160 16.65 -29.27 -14.14
N TRP A 161 15.77 -29.88 -13.36
CA TRP A 161 15.03 -31.07 -13.77
C TRP A 161 14.10 -30.75 -14.94
N PHE A 162 14.05 -31.63 -15.92
CA PHE A 162 13.22 -31.54 -17.12
C PHE A 162 12.44 -32.83 -17.30
N ASP A 163 11.14 -32.69 -17.47
CA ASP A 163 10.23 -33.78 -17.79
C ASP A 163 10.08 -33.86 -19.31
N GLU A 164 10.62 -34.90 -19.95
CA GLU A 164 10.53 -35.05 -21.40
C GLU A 164 9.09 -35.25 -21.88
N LYS A 165 8.29 -35.98 -21.10
CA LYS A 165 6.92 -36.34 -21.46
C LYS A 165 5.98 -35.14 -21.36
N ALA A 166 6.18 -34.28 -20.36
CA ALA A 166 5.48 -32.99 -20.27
C ALA A 166 6.15 -31.88 -21.08
N SER A 167 7.37 -32.11 -21.58
CA SER A 167 8.19 -31.12 -22.29
C SER A 167 8.33 -29.81 -21.51
N MET A 168 8.64 -29.91 -20.21
CA MET A 168 8.75 -28.76 -19.32
C MET A 168 9.84 -28.95 -18.25
N PHE A 169 10.42 -27.86 -17.79
CA PHE A 169 11.25 -27.88 -16.57
C PHE A 169 10.38 -28.04 -15.32
N LEU A 170 10.91 -28.73 -14.32
CA LEU A 170 10.25 -29.05 -13.07
C LEU A 170 10.85 -28.21 -11.93
N PRO A 171 10.05 -27.38 -11.24
CA PRO A 171 10.46 -26.79 -9.97
C PRO A 171 10.81 -27.87 -8.94
N ASP A 172 11.63 -27.55 -7.94
CA ASP A 172 12.14 -28.53 -6.97
C ASP A 172 11.07 -29.34 -6.25
N ARG A 173 9.93 -28.72 -5.92
CA ARG A 173 8.80 -29.41 -5.27
C ARG A 173 8.03 -30.34 -6.21
N TYR A 174 8.29 -30.27 -7.52
CA TYR A 174 7.68 -31.15 -8.50
C TYR A 174 8.54 -32.38 -8.77
N VAL A 175 9.69 -32.51 -8.10
CA VAL A 175 10.54 -33.69 -8.17
C VAL A 175 10.65 -34.31 -6.78
N THR A 176 10.29 -35.58 -6.71
CA THR A 176 10.41 -36.40 -5.50
C THR A 176 11.27 -37.61 -5.80
N GLY A 177 12.02 -38.10 -4.82
CA GLY A 177 12.85 -39.29 -4.96
C GLY A 177 13.26 -39.84 -3.62
N THR A 178 14.39 -40.54 -3.59
CA THR A 178 14.95 -41.15 -2.39
C THR A 178 16.06 -40.26 -1.83
N CYS A 179 15.98 -39.94 -0.53
CA CYS A 179 16.94 -39.06 0.14
C CYS A 179 18.38 -39.61 0.05
N PRO A 180 19.37 -38.82 -0.39
CA PRO A 180 20.76 -39.28 -0.44
C PRO A 180 21.41 -39.48 0.92
N LYS A 181 20.84 -38.89 2.00
CA LYS A 181 21.42 -38.94 3.35
C LYS A 181 20.80 -40.03 4.24
N CYS A 182 19.46 -40.13 4.27
CA CYS A 182 18.75 -41.06 5.16
C CYS A 182 17.96 -42.15 4.43
N GLU A 183 18.01 -42.17 3.09
CA GLU A 183 17.33 -43.16 2.24
C GLU A 183 15.80 -43.19 2.36
N ALA A 184 15.21 -42.18 3.02
CA ALA A 184 13.76 -42.04 3.07
C ALA A 184 13.19 -41.78 1.65
N PRO A 185 12.13 -42.49 1.24
CA PRO A 185 11.44 -42.21 -0.01
C PRO A 185 10.59 -40.93 0.10
N GLY A 186 10.29 -40.30 -1.04
CA GLY A 186 9.46 -39.10 -1.11
C GLY A 186 10.18 -37.80 -0.72
N ALA A 187 11.51 -37.80 -0.71
CA ALA A 187 12.30 -36.59 -0.48
C ALA A 187 12.25 -35.67 -1.70
N TYR A 188 12.26 -34.35 -1.50
CA TYR A 188 12.21 -33.37 -2.59
C TYR A 188 13.61 -33.13 -3.20
N SER A 189 13.65 -32.45 -4.35
CA SER A 189 14.88 -32.13 -5.11
C SER A 189 16.03 -31.62 -4.25
N GLU A 190 15.77 -30.71 -3.31
CA GLU A 190 16.81 -30.06 -2.49
C GLU A 190 16.65 -30.24 -0.98
N GLU A 191 15.54 -30.84 -0.52
CA GLU A 191 15.22 -30.99 0.90
C GLU A 191 14.56 -32.34 1.22
N CYS A 192 14.92 -32.93 2.36
CA CYS A 192 14.28 -34.13 2.88
C CYS A 192 13.49 -33.84 4.16
N ASP A 193 12.17 -33.96 4.12
CA ASP A 193 11.30 -33.77 5.29
C ASP A 193 11.53 -34.80 6.40
N SER A 194 12.07 -35.97 6.09
CA SER A 194 12.29 -37.04 7.09
C SER A 194 13.52 -36.80 7.97
N CYS A 195 14.60 -36.23 7.43
CA CYS A 195 15.85 -36.00 8.17
C CYS A 195 16.29 -34.53 8.24
N GLY A 196 15.60 -33.63 7.53
CA GLY A 196 15.92 -32.20 7.46
C GLY A 196 17.19 -31.87 6.68
N ALA A 197 17.77 -32.84 5.95
CA ALA A 197 18.96 -32.60 5.15
C ALA A 197 18.64 -31.79 3.88
N ASN A 198 19.53 -30.87 3.54
CA ASN A 198 19.58 -30.21 2.24
C ASN A 198 20.71 -30.81 1.38
N TYR A 199 20.51 -30.85 0.08
CA TYR A 199 21.46 -31.40 -0.90
C TYR A 199 21.22 -30.78 -2.29
N GLU A 200 22.18 -30.90 -3.19
CA GLU A 200 22.01 -30.46 -4.57
C GLU A 200 21.01 -31.37 -5.31
N ALA A 201 20.23 -30.79 -6.23
CA ALA A 201 19.26 -31.53 -7.05
C ALA A 201 19.81 -32.85 -7.61
N LYS A 202 21.03 -32.82 -8.17
CA LYS A 202 21.71 -34.00 -8.75
C LYS A 202 22.00 -35.13 -7.75
N GLU A 203 21.98 -34.86 -6.45
CA GLU A 203 22.19 -35.87 -5.40
C GLU A 203 20.92 -36.66 -5.10
N LEU A 204 19.73 -36.19 -5.50
CA LEU A 204 18.47 -36.91 -5.29
C LEU A 204 18.50 -38.24 -6.06
N LYS A 205 18.33 -39.35 -5.35
CA LYS A 205 18.30 -40.69 -5.94
C LYS A 205 16.92 -40.96 -6.51
N GLU A 206 16.84 -41.67 -7.63
CA GLU A 206 15.58 -42.10 -8.25
C GLU A 206 14.55 -40.96 -8.36
N PRO A 207 14.90 -39.84 -9.02
CA PRO A 207 13.99 -38.71 -9.16
C PRO A 207 12.76 -39.12 -9.97
N ILE A 208 11.59 -38.64 -9.54
CA ILE A 208 10.29 -38.89 -10.16
C ILE A 208 9.59 -37.55 -10.28
N SER A 209 9.11 -37.26 -11.49
CA SER A 209 8.24 -36.12 -11.78
C SER A 209 6.88 -36.31 -11.13
N SER A 210 6.45 -35.36 -10.32
CA SER A 210 5.09 -35.33 -9.77
C SER A 210 4.03 -35.04 -10.84
N VAL A 211 4.45 -34.55 -12.02
CA VAL A 211 3.56 -34.20 -13.14
C VAL A 211 3.20 -35.44 -13.96
N THR A 212 4.19 -36.21 -14.41
CA THR A 212 3.98 -37.33 -15.34
C THR A 212 4.32 -38.70 -14.77
N GLN A 213 4.86 -38.74 -13.55
CA GLN A 213 5.34 -39.95 -12.88
C GLN A 213 6.48 -40.67 -13.64
N THR A 214 7.26 -39.94 -14.43
CA THR A 214 8.47 -40.45 -15.11
C THR A 214 9.74 -39.92 -14.45
N THR A 215 10.89 -40.55 -14.73
CA THR A 215 12.20 -40.03 -14.32
C THR A 215 12.52 -38.75 -15.10
N PRO A 216 12.74 -37.60 -14.44
CA PRO A 216 13.18 -36.38 -15.12
C PRO A 216 14.69 -36.40 -15.34
N GLU A 217 15.16 -35.56 -16.26
CA GLU A 217 16.57 -35.40 -16.60
C GLU A 217 17.08 -34.01 -16.19
N LEU A 218 18.34 -33.88 -15.78
CA LEU A 218 18.94 -32.56 -15.59
C LEU A 218 19.31 -31.96 -16.94
N LYS A 219 18.75 -30.80 -17.27
CA LYS A 219 19.09 -30.03 -18.47
C LYS A 219 19.58 -28.63 -18.07
N GLU A 220 20.54 -28.13 -18.84
CA GLU A 220 21.00 -26.76 -18.70
C GLU A 220 19.89 -25.80 -19.14
N THR A 221 19.74 -24.72 -18.38
CA THR A 221 18.76 -23.68 -18.65
C THR A 221 19.35 -22.31 -18.32
N ASP A 222 19.22 -21.39 -19.27
CA ASP A 222 19.67 -20.00 -19.15
C ASP A 222 18.58 -19.13 -18.51
N HIS A 223 18.98 -18.29 -17.57
CA HIS A 223 18.10 -17.29 -16.97
C HIS A 223 18.77 -15.92 -16.91
N TRP A 224 17.96 -14.87 -17.07
CA TRP A 224 18.41 -13.51 -16.76
C TRP A 224 18.24 -13.20 -15.28
N TYR A 225 19.25 -12.56 -14.74
CA TYR A 225 19.28 -12.02 -13.38
C TYR A 225 19.30 -10.50 -13.47
N LEU A 226 18.38 -9.84 -12.77
CA LEU A 226 18.43 -8.39 -12.60
C LEU A 226 19.63 -8.06 -11.70
N ASN A 227 20.55 -7.26 -12.24
CA ASN A 227 21.72 -6.75 -11.56
C ASN A 227 21.38 -5.42 -10.87
N MET A 228 20.78 -5.54 -9.69
CA MET A 228 20.42 -4.39 -8.85
C MET A 228 21.65 -3.74 -8.21
N TRP A 229 22.78 -4.45 -8.15
CA TRP A 229 24.05 -3.91 -7.64
C TRP A 229 24.44 -2.65 -8.40
N LYS A 230 24.25 -2.62 -9.73
CA LYS A 230 24.54 -1.45 -10.57
C LYS A 230 23.67 -0.22 -10.26
N ALA A 231 22.58 -0.36 -9.50
CA ALA A 231 21.67 0.73 -9.11
C ALA A 231 21.89 1.24 -7.68
N THR A 232 22.89 0.68 -6.97
CA THR A 232 23.12 0.92 -5.53
C THR A 232 23.26 2.40 -5.17
N ASP A 233 24.06 3.15 -5.93
CA ASP A 233 24.33 4.56 -5.62
C ASP A 233 23.06 5.41 -5.76
N GLN A 234 22.29 5.20 -6.83
CA GLN A 234 21.05 5.93 -7.10
C GLN A 234 19.94 5.54 -6.11
N LEU A 235 19.86 4.26 -5.73
CA LEU A 235 18.94 3.81 -4.67
C LEU A 235 19.29 4.47 -3.33
N CYS A 236 20.58 4.53 -2.96
CA CYS A 236 21.01 5.23 -1.75
C CYS A 236 20.62 6.72 -1.80
N GLU A 237 20.87 7.40 -2.91
CA GLU A 237 20.51 8.81 -3.10
C GLU A 237 19.00 9.05 -2.92
N TRP A 238 18.18 8.24 -3.60
CA TRP A 238 16.72 8.33 -3.48
C TRP A 238 16.22 8.05 -2.06
N LEU A 239 16.75 7.03 -1.39
CA LEU A 239 16.37 6.68 -0.02
C LEU A 239 16.77 7.76 0.99
N GLU A 240 17.94 8.37 0.82
CA GLU A 240 18.39 9.47 1.67
C GLU A 240 17.55 10.73 1.48
N GLY A 241 17.06 10.99 0.26
CA GLY A 241 16.10 12.05 -0.02
C GLY A 241 14.76 11.90 0.73
N ASN A 242 14.39 10.68 1.13
CA ASN A 242 13.12 10.36 1.76
C ASN A 242 13.13 10.37 3.30
N GLN A 243 14.21 10.80 3.96
CA GLN A 243 14.36 10.77 5.42
C GLN A 243 13.28 11.54 6.21
N LYS A 244 12.63 12.53 5.59
CA LYS A 244 11.60 13.36 6.23
C LYS A 244 10.18 12.85 5.98
N THR A 245 9.98 12.05 4.93
CA THR A 245 8.67 11.61 4.43
C THR A 245 8.38 10.17 4.82
N TRP A 246 9.38 9.29 4.70
CA TRP A 246 9.24 7.87 4.99
C TRP A 246 9.48 7.53 6.46
N ARG A 247 8.99 6.38 6.88
CA ARG A 247 9.14 5.90 8.26
C ARG A 247 10.57 5.48 8.53
N LYS A 248 11.12 5.91 9.67
CA LYS A 248 12.53 5.71 10.03
C LYS A 248 12.95 4.23 10.03
N ASN A 249 12.10 3.33 10.55
CA ASN A 249 12.42 1.91 10.63
C ASN A 249 12.57 1.29 9.23
N LEU A 250 11.60 1.55 8.34
CA LEU A 250 11.67 1.11 6.94
C LEU A 250 12.93 1.64 6.28
N LEU A 251 13.21 2.94 6.37
CA LEU A 251 14.41 3.53 5.78
C LEU A 251 15.70 2.90 6.31
N THR A 252 15.76 2.63 7.62
CA THR A 252 16.93 2.03 8.26
C THR A 252 17.17 0.62 7.75
N GLU A 253 16.11 -0.17 7.58
CA GLU A 253 16.16 -1.54 7.05
C GLU A 253 16.64 -1.57 5.60
N VAL A 254 16.01 -0.77 4.72
CA VAL A 254 16.36 -0.77 3.29
C VAL A 254 17.74 -0.16 3.05
N LEU A 255 18.10 0.95 3.71
CA LEU A 255 19.46 1.51 3.66
C LEU A 255 20.50 0.52 4.22
N GLY A 256 20.14 -0.22 5.28
CA GLY A 256 20.99 -1.26 5.83
C GLY A 256 21.26 -2.41 4.85
N THR A 257 20.32 -2.66 3.94
CA THR A 257 20.40 -3.69 2.89
C THR A 257 21.20 -3.21 1.67
N VAL A 258 20.88 -2.03 1.13
CA VAL A 258 21.46 -1.54 -0.13
C VAL A 258 22.88 -1.00 0.00
N ARG A 259 23.27 -0.52 1.19
CA ARG A 259 24.56 0.15 1.37
C ARG A 259 25.74 -0.75 1.02
N THR A 260 26.65 -0.18 0.23
CA THR A 260 27.90 -0.81 -0.20
C THR A 260 28.75 -1.23 0.99
N THR A 261 28.71 -2.52 1.33
CA THR A 261 29.32 -3.07 2.54
C THR A 261 30.03 -4.38 2.23
N PHE A 262 31.23 -4.54 2.78
CA PHE A 262 31.85 -5.86 2.95
C PHE A 262 32.10 -6.15 4.43
N ILE A 263 32.31 -7.42 4.75
CA ILE A 263 32.65 -7.89 6.08
C ILE A 263 33.96 -8.67 6.06
N PHE A 264 34.70 -8.61 7.16
CA PHE A 264 35.91 -9.39 7.37
C PHE A 264 35.97 -9.90 8.81
N SER A 265 36.78 -10.93 9.07
CA SER A 265 36.95 -11.48 10.43
C SER A 265 37.52 -10.46 11.40
N ASN A 266 36.99 -10.35 12.61
CA ASN A 266 37.50 -9.43 13.64
C ASN A 266 38.96 -9.74 14.06
N THR A 267 39.50 -10.90 13.67
CA THR A 267 40.93 -11.22 13.83
C THR A 267 41.84 -10.26 13.06
N HIS A 268 41.34 -9.59 12.01
CA HIS A 268 42.09 -8.58 11.26
C HIS A 268 41.85 -7.15 11.76
N GLU A 269 41.17 -6.95 12.91
CA GLU A 269 40.80 -5.61 13.38
C GLU A 269 42.00 -4.70 13.66
N ASP A 270 43.08 -5.24 14.24
CA ASP A 270 44.28 -4.46 14.54
C ASP A 270 45.02 -4.07 13.25
N SER A 271 45.17 -5.00 12.31
CA SER A 271 45.71 -4.71 10.97
C SER A 271 44.85 -3.70 10.21
N TYR A 272 43.52 -3.74 10.38
CA TYR A 272 42.62 -2.76 9.79
C TYR A 272 42.82 -1.36 10.38
N LYS A 273 43.02 -1.23 11.71
CA LYS A 273 43.25 0.07 12.36
C LYS A 273 44.50 0.78 11.82
N GLU A 274 45.53 0.02 11.44
CA GLU A 274 46.77 0.57 10.87
C GLU A 274 46.58 1.17 9.47
N ILE A 275 45.64 0.63 8.70
CA ILE A 275 45.43 0.99 7.29
C ILE A 275 44.15 1.80 7.08
N LYS A 276 43.40 2.07 8.14
CA LYS A 276 42.06 2.68 8.08
C LYS A 276 42.07 4.01 7.33
N GLU A 277 43.10 4.83 7.55
CA GLU A 277 43.25 6.15 6.93
C GLU A 277 43.68 6.05 5.45
N ASP A 278 44.18 4.90 5.00
CA ASP A 278 44.51 4.64 3.59
C ASP A 278 43.26 4.29 2.75
N LEU A 279 42.16 3.90 3.41
CA LEU A 279 40.91 3.52 2.77
C LEU A 279 40.01 4.75 2.50
N PRO A 280 39.16 4.71 1.46
CA PRO A 280 38.10 5.70 1.26
C PRO A 280 37.22 5.89 2.50
N GLU A 281 36.59 7.06 2.67
CA GLU A 281 35.75 7.36 3.83
C GLU A 281 34.66 6.30 4.04
N HIS A 282 34.59 5.74 5.25
CA HIS A 282 33.70 4.62 5.55
C HIS A 282 33.28 4.58 7.03
N LYS A 283 32.20 3.84 7.29
CA LYS A 283 31.71 3.54 8.64
C LYS A 283 32.04 2.09 8.98
N SER A 284 32.66 1.87 10.13
CA SER A 284 32.93 0.53 10.67
C SER A 284 31.96 0.18 11.80
N ARG A 285 31.43 -1.05 11.80
CA ARG A 285 30.64 -1.60 12.91
C ARG A 285 30.90 -3.08 13.10
N TYR A 286 30.67 -3.60 14.31
CA TYR A 286 30.63 -5.05 14.53
C TYR A 286 29.42 -5.67 13.83
N ALA A 287 29.63 -6.82 13.21
CA ALA A 287 28.61 -7.63 12.56
C ALA A 287 28.50 -9.01 13.25
N PRO A 288 27.36 -9.71 13.12
CA PRO A 288 27.20 -11.06 13.64
C PRO A 288 28.31 -12.02 13.16
N GLY A 289 28.67 -12.99 14.01
CA GLY A 289 29.68 -13.99 13.67
C GLY A 289 31.13 -13.56 13.86
N LYS A 290 31.41 -12.63 14.80
CA LYS A 290 32.76 -12.08 15.06
C LYS A 290 33.38 -11.44 13.82
N LYS A 291 32.57 -10.69 13.07
CA LYS A 291 33.01 -9.95 11.88
C LYS A 291 32.95 -8.44 12.10
N VAL A 292 33.70 -7.71 11.29
CA VAL A 292 33.65 -6.25 11.20
C VAL A 292 33.11 -5.90 9.82
N ALA A 293 32.12 -5.02 9.77
CA ALA A 293 31.52 -4.51 8.54
C ALA A 293 32.03 -3.11 8.24
N LEU A 294 32.53 -2.89 7.02
CA LEU A 294 32.89 -1.56 6.50
C LEU A 294 31.90 -1.14 5.44
N THR A 295 31.23 -0.01 5.68
CA THR A 295 30.21 0.54 4.80
C THR A 295 30.69 1.84 4.17
N PHE A 296 30.69 1.88 2.84
CA PHE A 296 31.17 2.99 2.01
C PHE A 296 30.03 3.87 1.50
N LYS A 297 30.38 5.02 0.94
CA LYS A 297 29.41 5.98 0.39
C LYS A 297 28.89 5.58 -0.98
N CYS A 298 29.75 5.01 -1.83
CA CYS A 298 29.40 4.62 -3.19
C CYS A 298 30.17 3.37 -3.64
N LEU A 299 29.74 2.79 -4.77
CA LEU A 299 30.36 1.60 -5.36
C LEU A 299 31.85 1.79 -5.68
N ASN A 300 32.22 2.96 -6.21
CA ASN A 300 33.61 3.27 -6.54
C ASN A 300 34.52 3.28 -5.31
N ASP A 301 34.04 3.76 -4.17
CA ASP A 301 34.80 3.75 -2.92
C ASP A 301 34.93 2.33 -2.36
N LEU A 302 33.85 1.54 -2.44
CA LEU A 302 33.89 0.13 -2.07
C LEU A 302 34.87 -0.67 -2.94
N GLU A 303 34.92 -0.41 -4.25
CA GLU A 303 35.82 -1.11 -5.17
C GLU A 303 37.29 -0.79 -4.85
N LYS A 304 37.63 0.49 -4.66
CA LYS A 304 38.98 0.90 -4.24
C LYS A 304 39.39 0.27 -2.91
N ALA A 305 38.50 0.30 -1.92
CA ALA A 305 38.76 -0.31 -0.61
C ALA A 305 38.94 -1.83 -0.71
N SER A 306 38.11 -2.50 -1.52
CA SER A 306 38.18 -3.94 -1.77
C SER A 306 39.52 -4.35 -2.40
N GLN A 307 40.00 -3.58 -3.39
CA GLN A 307 41.31 -3.81 -4.01
C GLN A 307 42.45 -3.64 -3.01
N GLU A 308 42.44 -2.56 -2.22
CA GLU A 308 43.47 -2.28 -1.21
C GLU A 308 43.53 -3.36 -0.12
N LEU A 309 42.36 -3.76 0.40
CA LEU A 309 42.27 -4.79 1.44
C LEU A 309 42.73 -6.16 0.94
N LYS A 310 42.32 -6.56 -0.27
CA LYS A 310 42.78 -7.81 -0.89
C LYS A 310 44.29 -7.78 -1.13
N ALA A 311 44.85 -6.65 -1.57
CA ALA A 311 46.29 -6.49 -1.76
C ALA A 311 47.07 -6.66 -0.45
N ARG A 312 46.45 -6.33 0.69
CA ARG A 312 47.02 -6.51 2.04
C ARG A 312 46.62 -7.83 2.72
N GLY A 313 46.02 -8.77 1.97
CA GLY A 313 45.74 -10.13 2.43
C GLY A 313 44.51 -10.25 3.35
N PHE A 314 43.59 -9.29 3.33
CA PHE A 314 42.31 -9.43 4.02
C PHE A 314 41.39 -10.37 3.24
N ASP A 315 40.81 -11.35 3.95
CA ASP A 315 39.67 -12.11 3.45
C ASP A 315 38.38 -11.31 3.69
N ILE A 316 37.84 -10.75 2.60
CA ILE A 316 36.65 -9.89 2.62
C ILE A 316 35.50 -10.55 1.88
N GLU A 317 34.32 -10.50 2.49
CA GLU A 317 33.07 -11.00 1.94
C GLU A 317 32.14 -9.83 1.61
N LEU A 318 31.70 -9.74 0.36
CA LEU A 318 30.77 -8.70 -0.09
C LEU A 318 29.35 -9.00 0.41
N LEU A 319 28.65 -8.00 0.94
CA LEU A 319 27.24 -8.12 1.31
C LEU A 319 26.33 -7.71 0.13
N ASP A 320 26.30 -8.54 -0.91
CA ASP A 320 25.53 -8.34 -2.15
C ASP A 320 24.39 -9.37 -2.33
N ALA A 321 24.09 -10.17 -1.31
CA ALA A 321 23.05 -11.20 -1.36
C ALA A 321 21.66 -10.67 -1.77
N TRP A 322 21.42 -9.37 -1.65
CA TRP A 322 20.20 -8.70 -2.10
C TRP A 322 20.18 -8.40 -3.60
N ALA A 323 21.34 -8.31 -4.26
CA ALA A 323 21.56 -7.51 -5.46
C ALA A 323 21.39 -8.26 -6.79
N HIS A 324 21.38 -9.59 -6.78
CA HIS A 324 21.21 -10.40 -7.98
C HIS A 324 19.99 -11.31 -7.84
N ARG A 325 18.98 -11.16 -8.70
CA ARG A 325 17.73 -11.93 -8.65
C ARG A 325 17.34 -12.43 -10.03
N SER A 326 17.08 -13.72 -10.16
CA SER A 326 16.54 -14.28 -11.41
C SER A 326 15.16 -13.71 -11.70
N ILE A 327 15.00 -13.12 -12.88
CA ILE A 327 13.74 -12.53 -13.35
C ILE A 327 13.08 -13.32 -14.47
N THR A 328 13.63 -14.45 -14.91
CA THR A 328 12.98 -15.33 -15.88
C THR A 328 12.66 -16.70 -15.28
N ARG A 329 11.66 -17.38 -15.83
CA ARG A 329 11.21 -18.71 -15.40
C ARG A 329 10.88 -19.58 -16.61
N ASP A 330 10.89 -20.88 -16.37
CA ASP A 330 10.43 -21.92 -17.29
C ASP A 330 8.98 -22.31 -17.00
N VAL A 331 8.07 -21.34 -17.10
CA VAL A 331 6.63 -21.56 -16.87
C VAL A 331 5.82 -21.02 -18.05
N SER A 332 4.74 -21.71 -18.40
CA SER A 332 3.88 -21.35 -19.55
C SER A 332 2.85 -20.28 -19.22
N TRP A 333 2.43 -20.14 -17.96
CA TRP A 333 1.42 -19.17 -17.51
C TRP A 333 2.06 -17.88 -16.96
N ALA A 334 2.64 -17.06 -17.85
CA ALA A 334 3.27 -15.79 -17.52
C ALA A 334 3.50 -14.91 -18.76
N ILE A 335 4.15 -13.75 -18.58
CA ILE A 335 4.50 -12.84 -19.68
C ILE A 335 5.70 -13.40 -20.46
N PRO A 336 5.62 -13.58 -21.79
CA PRO A 336 6.74 -14.09 -22.59
C PRO A 336 7.89 -13.08 -22.66
N VAL A 337 9.11 -13.58 -22.48
CA VAL A 337 10.34 -12.81 -22.70
C VAL A 337 10.49 -12.53 -24.20
N PRO A 338 10.87 -11.31 -24.62
CA PRO A 338 11.11 -11.00 -26.02
C PRO A 338 12.32 -11.79 -26.54
N GLU A 339 12.08 -12.78 -27.40
CA GLU A 339 13.14 -13.65 -27.93
C GLU A 339 14.08 -12.91 -28.88
N GLU A 340 13.63 -11.78 -29.45
CA GLU A 340 14.41 -10.99 -30.40
C GLU A 340 15.63 -10.30 -29.79
N ILE A 341 15.71 -10.21 -28.45
CA ILE A 341 16.88 -9.61 -27.77
C ILE A 341 17.88 -10.66 -27.25
N ASP A 342 17.49 -11.92 -27.10
CA ASP A 342 18.37 -13.04 -26.73
C ASP A 342 17.72 -14.38 -27.09
N GLU A 343 18.23 -15.06 -28.12
CA GLU A 343 17.70 -16.34 -28.60
C GLU A 343 17.73 -17.44 -27.52
N THR A 344 18.63 -17.33 -26.52
CA THR A 344 18.72 -18.31 -25.42
C THR A 344 17.55 -18.18 -24.43
N MET A 345 16.74 -17.12 -24.55
CA MET A 345 15.52 -16.91 -23.77
C MET A 345 14.26 -17.41 -24.48
N LYS A 346 14.39 -18.14 -25.60
CA LYS A 346 13.25 -18.73 -26.30
C LYS A 346 12.38 -19.59 -25.39
N GLY A 347 11.08 -19.32 -25.39
CA GLY A 347 10.10 -20.01 -24.54
C GLY A 347 10.16 -19.65 -23.04
N LYS A 348 11.02 -18.72 -22.62
CA LYS A 348 11.08 -18.23 -21.24
C LYS A 348 9.99 -17.21 -20.97
N THR A 349 9.59 -17.12 -19.71
CA THR A 349 8.65 -16.10 -19.24
C THR A 349 9.26 -15.22 -18.14
N LEU A 350 8.77 -14.00 -18.04
CA LEU A 350 9.09 -13.06 -16.97
C LEU A 350 8.49 -13.58 -15.67
N TYR A 351 9.32 -13.59 -14.62
CA TYR A 351 8.91 -13.97 -13.29
C TYR A 351 7.81 -13.03 -12.76
N VAL A 352 6.85 -13.59 -12.02
CA VAL A 352 5.68 -12.87 -11.49
C VAL A 352 6.03 -11.61 -10.70
N TRP A 353 7.11 -11.60 -9.92
CA TRP A 353 7.48 -10.41 -9.13
C TRP A 353 7.82 -9.20 -9.99
N PRO A 354 8.75 -9.25 -10.96
CA PRO A 354 9.02 -8.09 -11.81
C PRO A 354 7.81 -7.60 -12.61
N GLU A 355 7.00 -8.50 -13.19
CA GLU A 355 5.82 -8.07 -13.95
C GLU A 355 4.73 -7.47 -13.06
N SER A 356 4.51 -8.02 -11.85
CA SER A 356 3.52 -7.48 -10.92
C SER A 356 3.89 -6.09 -10.40
N LEU A 357 5.19 -5.78 -10.33
CA LEU A 357 5.69 -4.43 -10.01
C LEU A 357 5.45 -3.43 -11.16
N ILE A 358 5.27 -3.89 -12.40
CA ILE A 358 4.98 -3.06 -13.58
C ILE A 358 3.47 -2.85 -13.77
N ALA A 359 2.66 -3.84 -13.38
CA ALA A 359 1.21 -3.88 -13.61
C ALA A 359 0.45 -2.59 -13.26
N PRO A 360 0.76 -1.83 -12.19
CA PRO A 360 0.06 -0.58 -11.90
C PRO A 360 0.11 0.46 -13.04
N ILE A 361 1.14 0.42 -13.89
CA ILE A 361 1.23 1.28 -15.09
C ILE A 361 0.15 0.86 -16.10
N SER A 362 0.05 -0.44 -16.43
CA SER A 362 -0.96 -0.93 -17.38
C SER A 362 -2.38 -0.72 -16.84
N PHE A 363 -2.59 -0.90 -15.54
CA PHE A 363 -3.87 -0.62 -14.88
C PHE A 363 -4.22 0.87 -14.98
N SER A 364 -3.24 1.77 -14.81
CA SER A 364 -3.46 3.21 -14.98
C SER A 364 -3.90 3.56 -16.41
N LYS A 365 -3.29 2.91 -17.41
CA LYS A 365 -3.70 3.05 -18.83
C LYS A 365 -5.15 2.60 -19.04
N LEU A 366 -5.53 1.45 -18.48
CA LEU A 366 -6.89 0.93 -18.57
C LEU A 366 -7.90 1.82 -17.82
N ALA A 367 -7.56 2.32 -16.64
CA ALA A 367 -8.40 3.24 -15.88
C ALA A 367 -8.70 4.53 -16.67
N LEU A 368 -7.68 5.10 -17.34
CA LEU A 368 -7.85 6.27 -18.20
C LEU A 368 -8.71 5.95 -19.42
N LYS A 369 -8.49 4.80 -20.06
CA LYS A 369 -9.33 4.31 -21.17
C LYS A 369 -10.79 4.20 -20.76
N ASN A 370 -11.08 3.61 -19.60
CA ASN A 370 -12.43 3.45 -19.07
C ASN A 370 -13.11 4.79 -18.77
N LYS A 371 -12.33 5.82 -18.44
CA LYS A 371 -12.79 7.21 -18.28
C LYS A 371 -12.90 7.99 -19.61
N GLY A 372 -12.69 7.34 -20.76
CA GLY A 372 -12.70 7.99 -22.07
C GLY A 372 -11.52 8.93 -22.33
N LYS A 373 -10.42 8.78 -21.58
CA LYS A 373 -9.17 9.54 -21.74
C LYS A 373 -8.15 8.75 -22.55
N ASP A 374 -7.12 9.43 -23.05
CA ASP A 374 -5.99 8.79 -23.72
C ASP A 374 -5.23 7.91 -22.71
N PRO A 375 -5.05 6.59 -22.95
CA PRO A 375 -4.21 5.75 -22.09
C PRO A 375 -2.80 6.31 -21.88
N GLN A 376 -2.25 7.06 -22.84
CA GLN A 376 -0.93 7.66 -22.75
C GLN A 376 -0.85 8.78 -21.71
N ASP A 377 -1.98 9.36 -21.28
CA ASP A 377 -2.04 10.29 -20.14
C ASP A 377 -1.53 9.65 -18.84
N SER A 378 -1.32 8.32 -18.80
CA SER A 378 -0.62 7.64 -17.69
C SER A 378 0.76 8.25 -17.41
N ASP A 379 1.42 8.81 -18.43
CA ASP A 379 2.71 9.47 -18.29
C ASP A 379 2.63 10.73 -17.41
N LEU A 380 1.46 11.40 -17.35
CA LEU A 380 1.22 12.54 -16.46
C LEU A 380 1.25 12.15 -14.97
N TYR A 381 1.12 10.86 -14.65
CA TYR A 381 1.14 10.31 -13.30
C TYR A 381 2.49 9.63 -13.00
N TRP A 382 2.95 8.78 -13.92
CA TRP A 382 4.14 7.93 -13.72
C TRP A 382 5.45 8.60 -14.15
N LYS A 383 5.42 9.59 -15.05
CA LYS A 383 6.62 10.23 -15.60
C LYS A 383 6.75 11.73 -15.33
N ASN A 384 5.76 12.32 -14.64
CA ASN A 384 5.79 13.71 -14.21
C ASN A 384 6.39 13.84 -12.79
N PRO A 385 7.50 14.58 -12.59
CA PRO A 385 8.11 14.76 -11.28
C PRO A 385 7.21 15.49 -10.27
N LYS A 386 6.19 16.23 -10.74
CA LYS A 386 5.21 16.92 -9.90
C LYS A 386 3.98 16.09 -9.54
N ALA A 387 3.82 14.92 -10.15
CA ALA A 387 2.80 13.98 -9.71
C ALA A 387 3.26 13.27 -8.41
N GLY A 388 2.35 12.62 -7.68
CA GLY A 388 2.67 11.71 -6.58
C GLY A 388 2.39 10.26 -6.98
N ARG A 389 3.22 9.30 -6.54
CA ARG A 389 3.04 7.86 -6.83
C ARG A 389 3.10 7.08 -5.53
N TYR A 390 1.96 6.83 -4.90
CA TYR A 390 1.86 6.32 -3.54
C TYR A 390 1.48 4.84 -3.54
N GLN A 391 2.34 3.98 -3.03
CA GLN A 391 2.12 2.52 -3.04
C GLN A 391 1.95 1.99 -1.61
N PHE A 392 0.78 1.43 -1.33
CA PHE A 392 0.44 0.86 -0.02
C PHE A 392 0.63 -0.65 -0.02
N LEU A 393 1.48 -1.16 0.86
CA LEU A 393 1.89 -2.56 0.86
C LEU A 393 2.06 -3.13 2.28
N GLY A 394 2.02 -4.46 2.41
CA GLY A 394 2.45 -5.12 3.66
C GLY A 394 3.97 -5.13 3.77
N GLN A 395 4.51 -5.13 4.99
CA GLN A 395 5.97 -5.07 5.22
C GLN A 395 6.78 -6.16 4.50
N ASP A 396 6.19 -7.33 4.27
CA ASP A 396 6.84 -8.45 3.55
C ASP A 396 7.18 -8.07 2.08
N ASN A 397 6.58 -7.01 1.54
CA ASN A 397 6.77 -6.56 0.16
C ASN A 397 7.80 -5.41 0.01
N ILE A 398 8.39 -4.92 1.11
CA ILE A 398 9.31 -3.77 1.09
C ILE A 398 10.49 -4.02 0.14
N PHE A 399 11.10 -5.20 0.19
CA PHE A 399 12.22 -5.56 -0.70
C PHE A 399 11.87 -5.37 -2.17
N PHE A 400 10.71 -5.88 -2.60
CA PHE A 400 10.31 -5.89 -4.00
C PHE A 400 9.98 -4.48 -4.50
N TYR A 401 9.22 -3.70 -3.73
CA TYR A 401 8.79 -2.37 -4.18
C TYR A 401 9.84 -1.29 -3.98
N VAL A 402 10.77 -1.45 -3.03
CA VAL A 402 11.84 -0.47 -2.81
C VAL A 402 13.07 -0.81 -3.64
N LEU A 403 13.61 -2.03 -3.49
CA LEU A 403 14.89 -2.39 -4.09
C LEU A 403 14.72 -2.90 -5.52
N MET A 404 13.82 -3.85 -5.75
CA MET A 404 13.64 -4.46 -7.06
C MET A 404 12.98 -3.51 -8.07
N GLN A 405 11.81 -2.96 -7.74
CA GLN A 405 11.13 -1.97 -8.59
C GLN A 405 11.99 -0.72 -8.76
N GLY A 406 12.60 -0.20 -7.69
CA GLY A 406 13.50 0.95 -7.78
C GLY A 406 14.67 0.71 -8.74
N SER A 407 15.30 -0.46 -8.66
CA SER A 407 16.37 -0.86 -9.60
C SER A 407 15.87 -1.00 -11.03
N MET A 408 14.66 -1.52 -11.23
CA MET A 408 14.05 -1.61 -12.55
C MET A 408 13.78 -0.21 -13.13
N TRP A 409 13.24 0.71 -12.34
CA TRP A 409 12.93 2.08 -12.77
C TRP A 409 14.21 2.81 -13.16
N LEU A 410 15.22 2.78 -12.29
CA LEU A 410 16.54 3.35 -12.56
C LEU A 410 17.21 2.68 -13.77
N GLY A 411 17.03 1.37 -13.90
CA GLY A 411 17.61 0.57 -14.97
C GLY A 411 17.02 0.80 -16.35
N THR A 412 15.78 1.31 -16.46
CA THR A 412 15.15 1.60 -17.77
C THR A 412 15.38 3.02 -18.27
N GLN A 413 16.07 3.88 -17.51
CA GLN A 413 16.24 5.29 -17.89
C GLN A 413 17.25 5.45 -19.03
N LYS A 414 17.20 6.60 -19.71
CA LYS A 414 18.18 6.91 -20.77
C LYS A 414 19.60 7.01 -20.22
N ASP A 415 19.72 7.51 -18.99
CA ASP A 415 20.96 7.48 -18.22
C ASP A 415 20.68 6.83 -16.87
N PRO A 416 21.03 5.54 -16.71
CA PRO A 416 20.71 4.78 -15.51
C PRO A 416 21.73 5.03 -14.37
N LYS A 417 22.60 6.05 -14.50
CA LYS A 417 23.57 6.48 -13.47
C LYS A 417 23.11 7.71 -12.67
N ARG A 418 21.90 8.20 -12.91
CA ARG A 418 21.28 9.31 -12.18
C ARG A 418 19.85 8.98 -11.78
N LEU A 419 19.27 9.79 -10.90
CA LEU A 419 17.84 9.75 -10.64
C LEU A 419 17.02 10.13 -11.90
N PRO A 420 15.76 9.66 -12.00
CA PRO A 420 14.87 9.96 -13.13
C PRO A 420 14.65 11.47 -13.33
N VAL A 421 14.55 11.91 -14.59
CA VAL A 421 14.14 13.28 -14.96
C VAL A 421 12.75 13.30 -15.59
N ALA A 422 12.18 14.49 -15.81
CA ALA A 422 10.86 14.63 -16.41
C ALA A 422 10.75 13.86 -17.75
N GLY A 423 9.68 13.08 -17.90
CA GLY A 423 9.45 12.22 -19.06
C GLY A 423 10.05 10.81 -18.92
N GLU A 424 10.73 10.50 -17.82
CA GLU A 424 11.15 9.14 -17.44
C GLU A 424 10.32 8.63 -16.25
N TYR A 425 10.33 7.33 -15.98
CA TYR A 425 9.57 6.75 -14.86
C TYR A 425 10.07 7.25 -13.50
N GLN A 426 9.24 8.02 -12.80
CA GLN A 426 9.62 8.61 -11.52
C GLN A 426 9.55 7.59 -10.39
N MET A 427 10.42 7.77 -9.38
CA MET A 427 10.43 6.94 -8.18
C MET A 427 9.11 7.07 -7.39
N THR A 428 8.79 6.05 -6.62
CA THR A 428 7.53 5.92 -5.87
C THR A 428 7.68 6.30 -4.40
N ASP A 429 6.57 6.55 -3.72
CA ASP A 429 6.48 6.74 -2.28
C ASP A 429 5.85 5.50 -1.65
N ILE A 430 6.54 4.90 -0.67
CA ILE A 430 6.15 3.61 -0.10
C ILE A 430 5.49 3.79 1.28
N PHE A 431 4.26 3.28 1.38
CA PHE A 431 3.48 3.19 2.61
C PHE A 431 3.34 1.72 3.02
N SER A 432 4.31 1.21 3.78
CA SER A 432 4.28 -0.18 4.26
C SER A 432 3.48 -0.31 5.56
N ASN A 433 2.66 -1.33 5.76
CA ASN A 433 2.03 -1.61 7.05
C ASN A 433 2.49 -2.95 7.64
N TYR A 434 2.57 -3.00 8.97
CA TYR A 434 2.89 -4.18 9.76
C TYR A 434 1.76 -5.23 9.68
N HIS A 435 2.00 -6.43 10.20
CA HIS A 435 1.03 -7.51 10.16
C HIS A 435 -0.14 -7.28 11.11
N LEU A 436 -1.35 -7.54 10.61
CA LEU A 436 -2.51 -7.80 11.44
C LEU A 436 -2.49 -9.26 11.89
N GLN A 437 -2.54 -9.48 13.20
CA GLN A 437 -2.50 -10.77 13.86
C GLN A 437 -3.85 -11.10 14.50
N ILE A 438 -4.03 -12.36 14.87
CA ILE A 438 -5.16 -12.83 15.67
C ILE A 438 -4.60 -13.62 16.84
N ASN A 439 -4.93 -13.20 18.06
CA ASN A 439 -4.39 -13.79 19.29
C ASN A 439 -2.84 -13.84 19.31
N GLY A 440 -2.18 -12.80 18.80
CA GLY A 440 -0.72 -12.69 18.74
C GLY A 440 -0.05 -13.52 17.64
N ALA A 441 -0.82 -14.25 16.83
CA ALA A 441 -0.30 -15.11 15.76
C ALA A 441 -0.65 -14.57 14.36
N LYS A 442 0.22 -14.85 13.38
CA LYS A 442 -0.11 -14.63 11.97
C LYS A 442 -1.34 -15.47 11.61
N MET A 443 -2.24 -14.90 10.81
CA MET A 443 -3.44 -15.60 10.35
C MET A 443 -3.08 -16.86 9.56
N SER A 444 -3.79 -17.95 9.80
CA SER A 444 -3.65 -19.20 9.07
C SER A 444 -4.99 -19.91 8.95
N LYS A 445 -5.34 -20.32 7.72
CA LYS A 445 -6.52 -21.17 7.48
C LYS A 445 -6.46 -22.47 8.29
N SER A 446 -5.27 -23.09 8.40
CA SER A 446 -5.10 -24.36 9.12
C SER A 446 -5.24 -24.26 10.64
N LYS A 447 -5.05 -23.06 11.21
CA LYS A 447 -5.19 -22.81 12.66
C LYS A 447 -6.57 -22.29 13.04
N GLY A 448 -7.48 -22.13 12.07
CA GLY A 448 -8.81 -21.56 12.28
C GLY A 448 -8.82 -20.06 12.64
N ASN A 449 -7.66 -19.39 12.68
CA ASN A 449 -7.54 -17.96 13.00
C ASN A 449 -7.50 -17.11 11.72
N PHE A 450 -8.51 -17.26 10.86
CA PHE A 450 -8.57 -16.62 9.56
C PHE A 450 -9.98 -16.08 9.29
N PHE A 451 -10.09 -14.77 9.09
CA PHE A 451 -11.35 -14.11 8.76
C PHE A 451 -11.26 -13.48 7.39
N THR A 452 -12.25 -13.74 6.54
CA THR A 452 -12.38 -13.01 5.26
C THR A 452 -12.96 -11.62 5.50
N GLY A 453 -12.73 -10.69 4.56
CA GLY A 453 -13.42 -9.41 4.57
C GLY A 453 -14.95 -9.60 4.50
N ASP A 454 -15.40 -10.50 3.64
CA ASP A 454 -16.83 -10.76 3.43
C ASP A 454 -17.51 -11.28 4.71
N GLN A 455 -16.83 -12.13 5.49
CA GLN A 455 -17.39 -12.68 6.73
C GLN A 455 -17.74 -11.59 7.75
N LEU A 456 -16.99 -10.49 7.81
CA LEU A 456 -17.26 -9.41 8.76
C LEU A 456 -18.58 -8.67 8.45
N ILE A 457 -18.95 -8.57 7.18
CA ILE A 457 -20.10 -7.77 6.73
C ILE A 457 -21.30 -8.61 6.33
N ALA A 458 -21.09 -9.90 6.04
CA ALA A 458 -22.17 -10.82 5.70
C ALA A 458 -23.19 -10.89 6.87
N PRO A 459 -24.49 -11.04 6.57
CA PRO A 459 -25.52 -11.16 7.60
C PRO A 459 -25.26 -12.33 8.55
N LYS A 460 -25.75 -12.23 9.79
CA LYS A 460 -25.54 -13.28 10.80
C LYS A 460 -26.24 -14.59 10.41
N GLU A 461 -27.39 -14.49 9.77
CA GLU A 461 -28.15 -15.63 9.23
C GLU A 461 -27.36 -16.42 8.18
N ASP A 462 -26.42 -15.78 7.48
CA ASP A 462 -25.52 -16.40 6.50
C ASP A 462 -24.18 -16.83 7.12
N GLY A 463 -24.05 -16.80 8.45
CA GLY A 463 -22.82 -17.14 9.18
C GLY A 463 -21.76 -16.02 9.19
N GLY A 464 -22.14 -14.79 8.84
CA GLY A 464 -21.30 -13.60 8.97
C GLY A 464 -21.45 -12.89 10.33
N MET A 465 -20.87 -11.69 10.43
CA MET A 465 -20.89 -10.89 11.67
C MET A 465 -21.85 -9.69 11.62
N GLY A 466 -22.40 -9.36 10.44
CA GLY A 466 -23.43 -8.32 10.28
C GLY A 466 -22.98 -6.88 10.49
N TYR A 467 -21.67 -6.58 10.41
CA TYR A 467 -21.19 -5.20 10.53
C TYR A 467 -21.39 -4.39 9.25
N HIS A 468 -21.61 -3.09 9.40
CA HIS A 468 -21.58 -2.20 8.26
C HIS A 468 -20.14 -2.04 7.73
N PRO A 469 -19.91 -1.93 6.41
CA PRO A 469 -18.56 -1.77 5.87
C PRO A 469 -17.78 -0.58 6.47
N ASP A 470 -18.42 0.58 6.64
CA ASP A 470 -17.78 1.76 7.26
C ASP A 470 -17.37 1.54 8.72
N GLN A 471 -18.10 0.70 9.47
CA GLN A 471 -17.72 0.33 10.83
C GLN A 471 -16.40 -0.47 10.83
N ILE A 472 -16.27 -1.41 9.90
CA ILE A 472 -15.03 -2.19 9.74
C ILE A 472 -13.90 -1.28 9.25
N ARG A 473 -14.11 -0.46 8.22
CA ARG A 473 -13.10 0.50 7.72
C ARG A 473 -12.57 1.40 8.83
N TYR A 474 -13.47 1.95 9.64
CA TYR A 474 -13.12 2.79 10.78
C TYR A 474 -12.28 2.02 11.80
N PHE A 475 -12.71 0.80 12.16
CA PHE A 475 -11.97 -0.05 13.08
C PHE A 475 -10.56 -0.41 12.56
N LEU A 476 -10.43 -0.77 11.28
CA LEU A 476 -9.12 -1.09 10.71
C LEU A 476 -8.18 0.12 10.68
N SER A 477 -8.74 1.32 10.56
CA SER A 477 -8.00 2.59 10.50
C SER A 477 -7.47 3.08 11.85
N ILE A 478 -8.07 2.63 12.96
CA ILE A 478 -7.57 2.93 14.31
C ILE A 478 -6.43 1.99 14.75
N LEU A 479 -6.17 0.93 14.00
CA LEU A 479 -5.06 0.02 14.29
C LEU A 479 -3.72 0.70 14.01
N SER A 480 -2.75 0.53 14.91
CA SER A 480 -1.42 1.12 14.78
C SER A 480 -0.49 0.31 13.85
N LEU A 481 -1.04 -0.24 12.77
CA LEU A 481 -0.31 -1.02 11.77
C LEU A 481 0.76 -0.18 11.04
N THR A 482 0.74 1.13 11.22
CA THR A 482 1.77 2.03 10.71
C THR A 482 3.05 2.01 11.56
N GLU A 483 2.95 1.58 12.81
CA GLU A 483 4.03 1.63 13.81
C GLU A 483 4.47 0.24 14.28
N LYS A 484 3.53 -0.71 14.35
CA LYS A 484 3.77 -2.06 14.89
C LYS A 484 2.74 -3.07 14.41
N ASN A 485 3.05 -4.36 14.57
CA ASN A 485 2.04 -5.42 14.45
C ASN A 485 0.89 -5.13 15.42
N SER A 486 -0.35 -5.34 14.95
CA SER A 486 -1.56 -5.14 15.75
C SER A 486 -2.41 -6.40 15.73
N ASN A 487 -3.31 -6.56 16.69
CA ASN A 487 -4.22 -7.69 16.77
C ASN A 487 -5.64 -7.28 16.37
N PHE A 488 -6.31 -8.16 15.63
CA PHE A 488 -7.76 -8.14 15.51
C PHE A 488 -8.36 -8.73 16.78
N ASP A 489 -9.27 -7.98 17.38
CA ASP A 489 -9.97 -8.35 18.60
C ASP A 489 -11.45 -8.00 18.41
N GLU A 490 -12.31 -9.02 18.47
CA GLU A 490 -13.75 -8.86 18.24
C GLU A 490 -14.42 -8.01 19.31
N GLU A 491 -13.93 -8.03 20.55
CA GLU A 491 -14.53 -7.27 21.64
C GLU A 491 -14.19 -5.79 21.49
N ILE A 492 -12.93 -5.47 21.11
CA ILE A 492 -12.54 -4.10 20.76
C ILE A 492 -13.33 -3.60 19.54
N LEU A 493 -13.57 -4.47 18.54
CA LEU A 493 -14.42 -4.14 17.39
C LEU A 493 -15.85 -3.79 17.83
N LYS A 494 -16.47 -4.63 18.68
CA LYS A 494 -17.82 -4.37 19.22
C LYS A 494 -17.86 -3.06 20.02
N GLU A 495 -16.91 -2.82 20.91
CA GLU A 495 -16.83 -1.59 21.69
C GLU A 495 -16.69 -0.36 20.80
N ARG A 496 -15.86 -0.46 19.76
CA ARG A 496 -15.71 0.62 18.76
C ARG A 496 -17.02 0.89 18.05
N ASN A 497 -17.76 -0.15 17.65
CA ASN A 497 -19.03 0.00 16.96
C ASN A 497 -20.14 0.55 17.87
N LYS A 498 -20.14 0.20 19.16
CA LYS A 498 -21.00 0.85 20.17
C LYS A 498 -20.71 2.35 20.28
N PHE A 499 -19.43 2.74 20.24
CA PHE A 499 -19.06 4.16 20.22
C PHE A 499 -19.56 4.88 18.96
N LEU A 500 -19.42 4.25 17.79
CA LEU A 500 -19.88 4.82 16.51
C LEU A 500 -21.41 4.99 16.48
N ALA A 501 -22.15 3.93 16.79
CA ALA A 501 -23.61 3.91 16.74
C ALA A 501 -24.30 4.69 17.88
N GLY A 502 -23.57 5.05 18.94
CA GLY A 502 -24.09 5.81 20.07
C GLY A 502 -23.50 7.21 20.14
N PRO A 503 -22.40 7.43 20.90
CA PRO A 503 -21.79 8.74 21.10
C PRO A 503 -21.48 9.55 19.83
N LEU A 504 -21.02 8.91 18.76
CA LEU A 504 -20.69 9.61 17.51
C LEU A 504 -21.95 9.98 16.71
N ASN A 505 -22.88 9.04 16.50
CA ASN A 505 -24.20 9.34 15.90
C ASN A 505 -24.92 10.46 16.65
N ALA A 506 -24.89 10.45 17.97
CA ALA A 506 -25.49 11.51 18.79
C ALA A 506 -24.91 12.90 18.50
N ALA A 507 -23.62 12.99 18.12
CA ALA A 507 -23.01 14.26 17.71
C ALA A 507 -23.51 14.73 16.33
N PHE A 508 -24.06 13.84 15.49
CA PHE A 508 -24.63 14.17 14.19
C PHE A 508 -26.12 14.49 14.29
N GLU A 509 -26.88 13.65 15.00
CA GLU A 509 -28.34 13.69 15.10
C GLU A 509 -28.86 14.85 15.95
N LYS A 510 -28.25 15.09 17.12
CA LYS A 510 -28.73 16.10 18.07
C LYS A 510 -28.79 17.51 17.46
N PRO A 511 -27.74 18.01 16.75
CA PRO A 511 -27.82 19.29 16.06
C PRO A 511 -28.96 19.36 15.03
N ILE A 512 -29.12 18.32 14.20
CA ILE A 512 -30.14 18.28 13.14
C ILE A 512 -31.55 18.33 13.75
N SER A 513 -31.82 17.47 14.74
CA SER A 513 -33.10 17.43 15.43
C SER A 513 -33.44 18.75 16.15
N ALA A 514 -32.46 19.35 16.83
CA ALA A 514 -32.64 20.64 17.49
C ALA A 514 -32.90 21.78 16.48
N CYS A 515 -32.23 21.75 15.31
CA CYS A 515 -32.45 22.75 14.26
C CYS A 515 -33.86 22.66 13.66
N HIS A 516 -34.37 21.46 13.41
CA HIS A 516 -35.75 21.27 12.94
C HIS A 516 -36.77 21.74 13.96
N SER A 517 -36.61 21.33 15.22
CA SER A 517 -37.56 21.68 16.28
C SER A 517 -37.56 23.16 16.65
N LYS A 518 -36.40 23.84 16.64
CA LYS A 518 -36.29 25.22 17.14
C LYS A 518 -36.19 26.28 16.03
N PHE A 519 -35.67 25.91 14.87
CA PHE A 519 -35.41 26.83 13.76
C PHE A 519 -35.98 26.34 12.42
N LYS A 520 -36.94 25.40 12.43
CA LYS A 520 -37.63 24.88 11.23
C LYS A 520 -36.66 24.36 10.16
N GLY A 521 -35.54 23.78 10.60
CA GLY A 521 -34.51 23.23 9.72
C GLY A 521 -33.66 24.27 9.02
N GLN A 522 -33.70 25.53 9.47
CA GLN A 522 -32.85 26.60 8.95
C GLN A 522 -31.71 26.88 9.91
N ILE A 523 -30.49 26.94 9.40
CA ILE A 523 -29.32 27.30 10.21
C ILE A 523 -29.54 28.69 10.82
N PRO A 524 -29.47 28.84 12.16
CA PRO A 524 -29.69 30.13 12.78
C PRO A 524 -28.54 31.10 12.53
N GLU A 525 -28.81 32.39 12.64
CA GLU A 525 -27.77 33.40 12.76
C GLU A 525 -27.10 33.28 14.14
N GLY A 526 -25.77 33.17 14.18
CA GLY A 526 -25.05 32.99 15.43
C GLY A 526 -23.54 33.15 15.32
N ASP A 527 -22.89 33.13 16.47
CA ASP A 527 -21.45 33.24 16.65
C ASP A 527 -20.83 31.90 17.09
N LEU A 528 -19.54 31.69 16.80
CA LEU A 528 -18.80 30.53 17.29
C LEU A 528 -18.50 30.68 18.78
N ILE A 529 -19.02 29.76 19.60
CA ILE A 529 -18.88 29.78 21.06
C ILE A 529 -18.12 28.58 21.61
N GLY A 530 -17.78 28.64 22.90
CA GLY A 530 -17.08 27.59 23.61
C GLY A 530 -15.68 27.34 23.05
N LYS A 531 -15.35 26.07 22.77
CA LYS A 531 -14.03 25.66 22.25
C LYS A 531 -13.97 25.61 20.73
N THR A 532 -15.05 25.96 20.04
CA THR A 532 -15.24 25.71 18.60
C THR A 532 -14.11 26.28 17.76
N ALA A 533 -13.93 27.61 17.75
CA ALA A 533 -12.89 28.26 16.93
C ALA A 533 -11.48 27.74 17.24
N LYS A 534 -11.14 27.57 18.52
CA LYS A 534 -9.82 27.11 18.96
C LYS A 534 -9.52 25.67 18.50
N GLU A 535 -10.45 24.74 18.68
CA GLU A 535 -10.23 23.35 18.28
C GLU A 535 -10.25 23.20 16.76
N THR A 536 -11.06 23.98 16.03
CA THR A 536 -11.03 24.00 14.55
C THR A 536 -9.66 24.46 14.01
N GLN A 537 -9.13 25.57 14.54
CA GLN A 537 -7.81 26.08 14.16
C GLN A 537 -6.68 25.06 14.43
N LYS A 538 -6.85 24.22 15.45
CA LYS A 538 -5.87 23.19 15.83
C LYS A 538 -6.00 21.92 14.97
N ILE A 539 -7.21 21.44 14.74
CA ILE A 539 -7.41 20.13 14.12
C ILE A 539 -7.14 20.14 12.62
N ILE A 540 -7.52 21.18 11.88
CA ILE A 540 -7.38 21.20 10.42
C ILE A 540 -5.92 21.05 9.96
N PRO A 541 -4.95 21.82 10.48
CA PRO A 541 -3.53 21.62 10.14
C PRO A 541 -3.02 20.24 10.55
N ASN A 542 -3.48 19.73 11.69
CA ASN A 542 -3.12 18.41 12.17
C ASN A 542 -3.68 17.30 11.26
N TYR A 543 -4.92 17.45 10.78
CA TYR A 543 -5.56 16.55 9.84
C TYR A 543 -4.71 16.37 8.60
N ILE A 544 -4.39 17.47 7.91
CA ILE A 544 -3.60 17.43 6.68
C ILE A 544 -2.22 16.81 6.95
N LYS A 545 -1.56 17.21 8.03
CA LYS A 545 -0.24 16.68 8.40
C LYS A 545 -0.26 15.17 8.65
N MET A 546 -1.27 14.66 9.37
CA MET A 546 -1.37 13.22 9.68
C MET A 546 -1.82 12.41 8.46
N MET A 547 -2.78 12.92 7.68
CA MET A 547 -3.22 12.28 6.43
C MET A 547 -2.07 12.14 5.44
N LYS A 548 -1.25 13.18 5.23
CA LYS A 548 -0.05 13.10 4.37
C LYS A 548 0.93 12.00 4.80
N LYS A 549 1.03 11.73 6.09
CA LYS A 549 1.89 10.67 6.67
C LYS A 549 1.25 9.29 6.69
N GLY A 550 -0.03 9.19 6.33
CA GLY A 550 -0.81 7.96 6.50
C GLY A 550 -1.02 7.58 7.97
N ASP A 551 -0.97 8.53 8.92
CA ASP A 551 -1.09 8.27 10.36
C ASP A 551 -2.56 8.38 10.82
N TYR A 552 -3.35 7.39 10.44
CA TYR A 552 -4.80 7.38 10.56
C TYR A 552 -5.32 7.28 12.00
N ALA A 553 -4.71 6.41 12.81
CA ALA A 553 -5.15 6.20 14.19
C ALA A 553 -5.09 7.50 15.02
N LYS A 554 -4.00 8.27 14.88
CA LYS A 554 -3.85 9.53 15.63
C LYS A 554 -4.84 10.59 15.18
N ILE A 555 -5.11 10.69 13.88
CA ILE A 555 -6.05 11.69 13.39
C ILE A 555 -7.51 11.33 13.68
N LEU A 556 -7.90 10.05 13.60
CA LEU A 556 -9.24 9.62 14.01
C LEU A 556 -9.52 9.97 15.47
N PHE A 557 -8.57 9.70 16.38
CA PHE A 557 -8.71 10.11 17.78
C PHE A 557 -8.89 11.63 17.95
N ALA A 558 -8.18 12.44 17.15
CA ALA A 558 -8.35 13.89 17.19
C ALA A 558 -9.72 14.33 16.62
N ILE A 559 -10.20 13.70 15.53
CA ILE A 559 -11.52 13.96 14.95
C ILE A 559 -12.63 13.59 15.93
N GLU A 560 -12.53 12.45 16.62
CA GLU A 560 -13.49 12.06 17.66
C GLU A 560 -13.55 13.11 18.78
N ASN A 561 -12.41 13.61 19.24
CA ASN A 561 -12.38 14.66 20.27
C ASN A 561 -12.98 15.98 19.78
N TYR A 562 -12.81 16.30 18.50
CA TYR A 562 -13.43 17.47 17.89
C TYR A 562 -14.96 17.30 17.77
N ALA A 563 -15.45 16.13 17.35
CA ALA A 563 -16.88 15.82 17.34
C ALA A 563 -17.50 15.88 18.76
N ARG A 564 -16.76 15.47 19.80
CA ARG A 564 -17.22 15.58 21.21
C ARG A 564 -17.46 17.03 21.66
N VAL A 565 -16.93 18.05 20.97
CA VAL A 565 -17.23 19.45 21.27
C VAL A 565 -18.73 19.74 21.08
N ILE A 566 -19.38 19.11 20.09
CA ILE A 566 -20.85 19.22 19.88
C ILE A 566 -21.60 18.75 21.12
N ASN A 567 -21.24 17.58 21.65
CA ASN A 567 -21.86 17.06 22.87
C ASN A 567 -21.66 18.01 24.06
N GLY A 568 -20.48 18.62 24.19
CA GLY A 568 -20.20 19.65 25.20
C GLY A 568 -21.09 20.89 25.06
N LEU A 569 -21.31 21.39 23.84
CA LEU A 569 -22.25 22.49 23.57
C LEU A 569 -23.67 22.13 24.01
N PHE A 570 -24.11 20.89 23.73
CA PHE A 570 -25.43 20.40 24.16
C PHE A 570 -25.58 20.29 25.67
N SER A 571 -24.51 19.92 26.38
CA SER A 571 -24.53 19.82 27.85
C SER A 571 -24.59 21.19 28.53
N VAL A 572 -23.85 22.17 28.01
CA VAL A 572 -23.74 23.50 28.62
C VAL A 572 -24.94 24.39 28.26
N TYR A 573 -25.23 24.52 26.96
CA TYR A 573 -26.20 25.50 26.45
C TYR A 573 -27.59 24.91 26.21
N LYS A 574 -27.73 23.57 26.25
CA LYS A 574 -29.00 22.85 26.09
C LYS A 574 -29.88 23.40 24.95
N PRO A 575 -29.38 23.47 23.70
CA PRO A 575 -30.08 24.15 22.61
C PRO A 575 -31.40 23.48 22.21
N HIS A 576 -31.67 22.27 22.69
CA HIS A 576 -32.93 21.55 22.50
C HIS A 576 -34.03 21.94 23.52
N ASP A 577 -33.67 22.64 24.60
CA ASP A 577 -34.56 23.00 25.70
C ASP A 577 -35.16 24.39 25.48
N ASP A 578 -36.49 24.51 25.56
CA ASP A 578 -37.21 25.78 25.39
C ASP A 578 -36.97 26.79 26.52
N ARG A 579 -36.42 26.34 27.65
CA ARG A 579 -36.11 27.21 28.80
C ARG A 579 -34.78 27.96 28.67
N GLY A 580 -33.95 27.61 27.69
CA GLY A 580 -32.66 28.26 27.44
C GLY A 580 -32.79 29.63 26.78
N ASP A 581 -31.74 30.44 26.87
CA ASP A 581 -31.63 31.71 26.17
C ASP A 581 -31.60 31.50 24.64
N ASP A 582 -32.36 32.31 23.90
CA ASP A 582 -32.53 32.15 22.45
C ASP A 582 -31.23 32.45 21.68
N LYS A 583 -30.44 33.42 22.14
CA LYS A 583 -29.16 33.77 21.51
C LYS A 583 -28.11 32.70 21.79
N GLU A 584 -28.00 32.23 23.04
CA GLU A 584 -27.12 31.11 23.38
C GLU A 584 -27.48 29.83 22.62
N ARG A 585 -28.78 29.56 22.42
CA ARG A 585 -29.26 28.45 21.60
C ARG A 585 -28.81 28.58 20.15
N ALA A 586 -29.02 29.76 19.55
CA ALA A 586 -28.65 30.04 18.17
C ALA A 586 -27.14 29.88 17.95
N ASP A 587 -26.32 30.46 18.84
CA ASP A 587 -24.86 30.36 18.80
C ASP A 587 -24.35 28.93 18.98
N ALA A 588 -24.97 28.17 19.88
CA ALA A 588 -24.63 26.77 20.11
C ALA A 588 -24.93 25.91 18.87
N LEU A 589 -26.10 26.07 18.25
CA LEU A 589 -26.44 25.32 17.04
C LEU A 589 -25.59 25.75 15.84
N TYR A 590 -25.36 27.05 15.65
CA TYR A 590 -24.46 27.57 14.63
C TYR A 590 -23.06 26.94 14.77
N SER A 591 -22.51 26.92 15.99
CA SER A 591 -21.25 26.25 16.31
C SER A 591 -21.27 24.75 16.04
N CYS A 592 -22.38 24.06 16.35
CA CYS A 592 -22.53 22.63 16.08
C CYS A 592 -22.45 22.32 14.58
N PHE A 593 -23.19 23.06 13.74
CA PHE A 593 -23.15 22.85 12.28
C PHE A 593 -21.81 23.23 11.66
N TYR A 594 -21.15 24.26 12.19
CA TYR A 594 -19.77 24.57 11.81
C TYR A 594 -18.83 23.39 12.07
N ILE A 595 -18.92 22.76 13.24
CA ILE A 595 -18.12 21.57 13.57
C ILE A 595 -18.53 20.38 12.69
N LEU A 596 -19.82 20.15 12.54
CA LEU A 596 -20.38 18.98 11.86
C LEU A 596 -19.98 18.91 10.39
N LYS A 597 -20.00 20.03 9.66
CA LYS A 597 -19.49 20.09 8.28
C LYS A 597 -18.00 19.72 8.19
N ASN A 598 -17.18 20.21 9.12
CA ASN A 598 -15.76 19.86 9.16
C ASN A 598 -15.54 18.38 9.48
N VAL A 599 -16.28 17.83 10.45
CA VAL A 599 -16.23 16.39 10.79
C VAL A 599 -16.63 15.52 9.60
N MET A 600 -17.69 15.89 8.89
CA MET A 600 -18.15 15.22 7.68
C MET A 600 -17.04 15.12 6.63
N ILE A 601 -16.38 16.25 6.31
CA ILE A 601 -15.28 16.27 5.33
C ILE A 601 -14.09 15.44 5.82
N MET A 602 -13.71 15.56 7.09
CA MET A 602 -12.55 14.84 7.64
C MET A 602 -12.77 13.33 7.75
N LEU A 603 -14.01 12.88 7.98
CA LEU A 603 -14.36 11.46 8.09
C LEU A 603 -14.72 10.81 6.76
N SER A 604 -14.96 11.56 5.68
CA SER A 604 -15.39 10.98 4.41
C SER A 604 -14.39 9.96 3.82
N PRO A 605 -13.06 10.09 3.99
CA PRO A 605 -12.14 9.02 3.56
C PRO A 605 -12.31 7.72 4.35
N PHE A 606 -12.74 7.80 5.61
CA PHE A 606 -12.78 6.67 6.54
C PHE A 606 -14.13 5.94 6.49
N ALA A 607 -15.22 6.69 6.43
CA ALA A 607 -16.59 6.20 6.41
C ALA A 607 -17.38 6.87 5.27
N PRO A 608 -17.06 6.56 3.99
CA PRO A 608 -17.60 7.28 2.84
C PRO A 608 -19.12 7.18 2.74
N VAL A 609 -19.70 6.01 2.99
CA VAL A 609 -21.15 5.79 2.86
C VAL A 609 -21.91 6.56 3.94
N THR A 610 -21.44 6.50 5.19
CA THR A 610 -22.06 7.20 6.31
C THR A 610 -21.89 8.72 6.19
N MET A 611 -20.74 9.21 5.73
CA MET A 611 -20.53 10.64 5.54
C MET A 611 -21.30 11.19 4.34
N GLU A 612 -21.55 10.38 3.31
CA GLU A 612 -22.44 10.76 2.21
C GLU A 612 -23.88 10.96 2.69
N LYS A 613 -24.39 10.07 3.55
CA LYS A 613 -25.70 10.27 4.19
C LYS A 613 -25.73 11.56 5.01
N LEU A 614 -24.67 11.86 5.77
CA LEU A 614 -24.57 13.10 6.53
C LEU A 614 -24.53 14.34 5.62
N ARG A 615 -23.81 14.28 4.49
CA ARG A 615 -23.78 15.35 3.48
C ARG A 615 -25.18 15.65 2.94
N ILE A 616 -25.95 14.60 2.65
CA ILE A 616 -27.35 14.72 2.20
C ILE A 616 -28.23 15.32 3.29
N SER A 617 -28.09 14.89 4.55
CA SER A 617 -28.82 15.48 5.68
C SER A 617 -28.48 16.96 5.89
N LEU A 618 -27.23 17.36 5.64
CA LEU A 618 -26.82 18.78 5.66
C LEU A 618 -27.24 19.57 4.42
N ASN A 619 -27.88 18.92 3.44
CA ASN A 619 -28.29 19.51 2.15
C ASN A 619 -27.13 20.23 1.45
N LEU A 620 -25.97 19.57 1.39
CA LEU A 620 -24.80 20.09 0.70
C LEU A 620 -24.68 19.45 -0.69
N PRO A 621 -24.03 20.12 -1.66
CA PRO A 621 -23.69 19.51 -2.94
C PRO A 621 -22.41 18.65 -2.82
N GLU A 622 -22.06 17.84 -3.81
CA GLU A 622 -20.92 16.91 -3.71
C GLU A 622 -19.58 17.66 -3.60
N GLU A 623 -19.49 18.82 -4.25
CA GLU A 623 -18.34 19.73 -4.23
C GLU A 623 -18.02 20.26 -2.83
N SER A 624 -18.94 20.11 -1.88
CA SER A 624 -18.69 20.42 -0.46
C SER A 624 -17.65 19.50 0.19
N LEU A 625 -17.42 18.30 -0.38
CA LEU A 625 -16.36 17.38 0.01
C LEU A 625 -15.03 17.84 -0.60
N SER A 626 -14.49 18.92 -0.04
CA SER A 626 -13.18 19.47 -0.41
C SER A 626 -12.44 19.99 0.81
N LEU A 627 -11.11 19.90 0.80
CA LEU A 627 -10.30 20.53 1.84
C LEU A 627 -10.44 22.06 1.86
N LYS A 628 -10.87 22.68 0.74
CA LYS A 628 -11.15 24.13 0.67
C LYS A 628 -12.36 24.54 1.50
N GLU A 629 -13.26 23.59 1.77
CA GLU A 629 -14.48 23.78 2.55
C GLU A 629 -14.27 23.59 4.06
N LEU A 630 -13.07 23.18 4.47
CA LEU A 630 -12.71 23.15 5.88
C LEU A 630 -12.65 24.59 6.44
N GLY A 631 -13.29 24.78 7.59
CA GLY A 631 -13.46 26.09 8.22
C GLY A 631 -14.47 27.03 7.54
N VAL A 632 -15.21 26.56 6.53
CA VAL A 632 -16.28 27.35 5.88
C VAL A 632 -17.62 27.02 6.53
N PRO A 633 -18.34 27.99 7.14
CA PRO A 633 -19.62 27.73 7.80
C PRO A 633 -20.75 27.38 6.81
N LEU A 634 -21.84 26.81 7.32
CA LEU A 634 -23.13 26.89 6.65
C LEU A 634 -23.71 28.29 6.90
N MET A 635 -24.28 28.91 5.86
CA MET A 635 -24.82 30.27 5.97
C MET A 635 -26.11 30.28 6.79
N PRO A 636 -26.37 31.33 7.59
CA PRO A 636 -27.67 31.53 8.21
C PRO A 636 -28.80 31.47 7.17
N GLY A 637 -29.89 30.79 7.51
CA GLY A 637 -31.02 30.54 6.60
C GLY A 637 -30.83 29.36 5.65
N HIS A 638 -29.65 28.71 5.60
CA HIS A 638 -29.47 27.46 4.87
C HIS A 638 -30.42 26.39 5.40
N THR A 639 -31.19 25.76 4.52
CA THR A 639 -32.17 24.72 4.89
C THR A 639 -31.50 23.35 4.85
N ILE A 640 -31.49 22.64 5.99
CA ILE A 640 -31.04 21.24 6.08
C ILE A 640 -32.19 20.26 5.82
N HIS A 641 -31.85 19.02 5.49
CA HIS A 641 -32.82 17.93 5.40
C HIS A 641 -32.98 17.21 6.75
N GLU A 642 -33.86 16.21 6.79
CA GLU A 642 -33.99 15.32 7.94
C GLU A 642 -32.73 14.47 8.13
N GLN A 643 -32.52 14.02 9.37
CA GLN A 643 -31.44 13.08 9.68
C GLN A 643 -31.67 11.71 9.02
N SER A 644 -30.58 11.01 8.72
CA SER A 644 -30.58 9.64 8.19
C SER A 644 -30.12 8.63 9.24
N ASP A 645 -30.12 7.34 8.89
CA ASP A 645 -29.45 6.31 9.68
C ASP A 645 -27.95 6.28 9.33
N TYR A 646 -27.12 6.77 10.24
CA TYR A 646 -25.68 6.97 10.03
C TYR A 646 -24.88 5.68 10.25
N PHE A 647 -24.32 5.47 11.44
CA PHE A 647 -23.71 4.20 11.83
C PHE A 647 -24.79 3.30 12.44
N PRO A 648 -25.15 2.19 11.81
CA PRO A 648 -26.23 1.34 12.33
C PRO A 648 -25.81 0.66 13.64
N ALA A 649 -26.78 0.43 14.52
CA ALA A 649 -26.57 -0.46 15.65
C ALA A 649 -26.31 -1.89 15.13
N VAL A 650 -25.32 -2.56 15.70
CA VAL A 650 -25.08 -3.97 15.39
C VAL A 650 -26.12 -4.77 16.15
N SER A 651 -26.93 -5.58 15.46
CA SER A 651 -27.88 -6.48 16.11
C SER A 651 -27.13 -7.36 17.11
N GLU A 652 -27.70 -7.58 18.31
CA GLU A 652 -27.09 -8.43 19.33
C GLU A 652 -27.00 -9.89 18.88
#